data_AF-A0A3D4ZQB4-F1
#
_entry.id   AF-A0A3D4ZQB4-F1
#
_cell.length_a   1.000
_cell.length_b   1.000
_cell.length_c   1.000
_cell.angle_alpha   90.00
_cell.angle_beta   90.00
_cell.angle_gamma   90.00
#
_symmetry.space_group_name_H-M   'P 1'
#
loop_
_entity.id
_entity.type
_entity.pdbx_description
1 polymer ?
#
loop_
_entity_poly.entity_id
_entity_poly.type
_entity_poly.pdbx_seq_one_letter_code
_entity_poly.pdbx_strand_id
1 'polypeptide(L)'
;MDIVNAMRSLLPVSIVCMMLCLTCGALGAGIPSGTAQMVWYHSPVDGSEQAYGVYVPSVAPPPGGYPAVFHGHGYGWSVSTGFSDWQRDWADSHRWVLINLNARGPQFYEGIGEVATLEVVADATGRFGLDADRLYITGASMGGTGAFRHGVRHPYTFAAAAGVDGWADYRLWHHHWYARADMRDSIEEFRRPLLQAASPLYWAERGQWGAVKTIVDGRDTTVWPENGLQLFRALLDFQAADRSFDGKLALNYDKGHGGGYDLRAIYDFFNGRRRVATPTHFHNRTYLLKHGEMYWGRIDRMRTFGLPATLASSVCGQTLSVRTGNVDRFTLQLGAAPVAPDELVDVYADGLYCYAGPPGEVCFEALRDCKGALVEWVQVAPAADVAVEKTPDIAGPIGDVFTRPFTVAYGTAGSSSMTALHRREAQAFCDGWRAFMVRRGSAPDAIGPYPEGELPPGALSSRSLVLFGTLETSSLLHEADSAASLPVIVGEDYVRVRDPRYGDRIWYGSEFGSFVCTPNPLCEGRHYLLVAKGQWATKPDGTGLQGLQYDMEKLPWGYPDYVIFNTDQAQLPHVLNVNNKPEVTCYEAAYFVEHGYFDDLWRVRRELDLDRALNDKPEGLRFVHIDEVRASADGAEARVVDAAGKPARDARVTLTWERARYSRTGLTGEDGWVRLVGPRTPAPGPVTLTSVSATGAVHDFRADVATGSDDDALRITLAPPTAGLDATGLCRHSVAVTLHNHGSVATVGSLTPNAPIGRWEPGSMEFSLGVGAKTTVSLQWYPTDDGAVPSGEYQWRLNARYRTPDGRPGHAAALTYSHVSRCGREPLSIGEATVADAPVDGPVTVSVTVRNSAEAQAQATVRCSIIPAGARVAGDDEYHYLEPKGVTVPGLSQVTVPWTLDGSRDRLPIGMYEAVISSPGRPDLTARAPFSVVDRP
;
A
#
# COMPACT_ATOMS: atom_id res chain seq x y z
N MET A 1 39.38 0.66 0.51
CA MET A 1 38.25 0.69 -0.44
C MET A 1 37.10 -0.22 0.01
N ASP A 2 37.30 -1.12 0.98
CA ASP A 2 36.27 -2.07 1.45
C ASP A 2 35.49 -1.67 2.73
N ILE A 3 35.78 -0.52 3.34
CA ILE A 3 35.04 -0.05 4.54
C ILE A 3 33.87 0.89 4.18
N VAL A 4 33.91 1.51 3.00
CA VAL A 4 32.88 2.47 2.54
C VAL A 4 31.64 1.77 1.95
N ASN A 5 31.78 0.53 1.46
CA ASN A 5 30.65 -0.25 0.95
C ASN A 5 29.81 -0.91 2.06
N ALA A 6 30.39 -1.17 3.24
CA ALA A 6 29.67 -1.76 4.37
C ALA A 6 28.78 -0.76 5.14
N MET A 7 28.98 0.56 4.97
CA MET A 7 28.18 1.59 5.65
C MET A 7 26.95 2.05 4.87
N ARG A 8 26.78 1.65 3.60
CA ARG A 8 25.63 2.03 2.76
C ARG A 8 24.40 1.13 2.96
N SER A 9 24.56 -0.04 3.57
CA SER A 9 23.47 -1.01 3.78
C SER A 9 22.78 -0.89 5.14
N LEU A 10 23.10 0.11 5.95
CA LEU A 10 22.72 0.17 7.39
C LEU A 10 22.01 1.45 7.82
N LEU A 11 21.52 2.29 6.90
CA LEU A 11 20.89 3.54 7.26
C LEU A 11 19.60 3.81 6.47
N PRO A 12 18.48 4.12 7.14
CA PRO A 12 17.24 4.47 6.46
C PRO A 12 17.42 5.68 5.54
N VAL A 13 16.58 5.77 4.50
CA VAL A 13 16.59 6.88 3.52
C VAL A 13 16.51 8.26 4.20
N SER A 14 15.88 8.33 5.38
CA SER A 14 15.82 9.50 6.26
C SER A 14 17.21 9.95 6.78
N ILE A 15 18.14 9.01 6.99
CA ILE A 15 19.53 9.30 7.41
C ILE A 15 20.48 9.40 6.21
N VAL A 16 20.18 8.76 5.08
CA VAL A 16 20.96 8.95 3.83
C VAL A 16 20.87 10.39 3.33
N CYS A 17 19.72 11.06 3.49
CA CYS A 17 19.60 12.51 3.26
C CYS A 17 20.43 13.34 4.25
N MET A 18 20.66 12.82 5.46
CA MET A 18 21.44 13.47 6.52
C MET A 18 22.96 13.28 6.32
N MET A 19 23.41 12.13 5.78
CA MET A 19 24.85 11.83 5.56
C MET A 19 25.42 12.36 4.23
N LEU A 20 24.62 12.51 3.17
CA LEU A 20 25.11 13.07 1.89
C LEU A 20 25.42 14.58 1.96
N CYS A 21 24.97 15.28 3.02
CA CYS A 21 25.27 16.70 3.23
C CYS A 21 26.59 16.98 3.98
N LEU A 22 27.29 15.95 4.48
CA LEU A 22 28.58 16.12 5.18
C LEU A 22 29.73 16.59 4.27
N THR A 23 29.52 16.70 2.95
CA THR A 23 30.53 17.25 2.01
C THR A 23 30.29 18.72 1.61
N CYS A 24 29.24 19.38 2.13
CA CYS A 24 29.04 20.84 1.97
C CYS A 24 29.48 21.65 3.21
N GLY A 25 30.41 21.12 3.99
CA GLY A 25 31.09 21.84 5.06
C GLY A 25 32.09 22.86 4.51
N ALA A 26 31.60 23.95 3.89
CA ALA A 26 32.27 25.25 3.80
C ALA A 26 31.49 26.17 2.85
N LEU A 27 30.46 26.86 3.37
CA LEU A 27 30.03 28.20 2.96
C LEU A 27 29.00 28.71 3.98
N GLY A 28 29.43 28.77 5.25
CA GLY A 28 28.69 29.45 6.30
C GLY A 28 28.76 30.96 6.09
N ALA A 29 27.89 31.52 5.26
CA ALA A 29 27.50 32.91 5.41
C ALA A 29 26.56 32.96 6.63
N GLY A 30 27.12 33.29 7.80
CA GLY A 30 26.37 33.37 9.05
C GLY A 30 25.19 34.34 8.91
N ILE A 31 23.97 33.82 9.05
CA ILE A 31 22.77 34.64 9.20
C ILE A 31 22.96 35.51 10.45
N PRO A 32 22.86 36.85 10.36
CA PRO A 32 22.94 37.69 11.54
C PRO A 32 21.85 37.30 12.54
N SER A 33 22.22 37.06 13.79
CA SER A 33 21.28 36.78 14.86
C SER A 33 20.31 37.96 15.05
N GLY A 34 19.05 37.67 15.39
CA GLY A 34 18.01 38.69 15.53
C GLY A 34 17.44 39.20 14.20
N THR A 35 17.65 38.47 13.08
CA THR A 35 17.09 38.84 11.77
C THR A 35 16.15 37.76 11.23
N ALA A 36 15.09 38.22 10.55
CA ALA A 36 14.21 37.37 9.76
C ALA A 36 14.64 37.44 8.29
N GLN A 37 14.83 36.29 7.64
CA GLN A 37 15.19 36.25 6.22
C GLN A 37 14.75 34.99 5.51
N MET A 38 14.82 35.04 4.18
CA MET A 38 14.58 33.89 3.33
C MET A 38 15.86 33.08 3.18
N VAL A 39 15.79 31.78 3.45
CA VAL A 39 16.89 30.84 3.22
C VAL A 39 16.55 29.99 2.01
N TRP A 40 17.57 29.79 1.16
CA TRP A 40 17.47 28.96 -0.03
C TRP A 40 18.24 27.66 0.18
N TYR A 41 17.66 26.57 -0.28
CA TYR A 41 18.26 25.24 -0.24
C TYR A 41 18.03 24.52 -1.57
N HIS A 42 18.96 23.65 -1.92
CA HIS A 42 18.91 22.86 -3.14
C HIS A 42 18.17 21.55 -2.89
N SER A 43 17.08 21.30 -3.61
CA SER A 43 16.36 20.03 -3.49
C SER A 43 16.96 18.96 -4.42
N PRO A 44 17.40 17.80 -3.89
CA PRO A 44 17.89 16.70 -4.72
C PRO A 44 16.81 16.07 -5.61
N VAL A 45 15.51 16.21 -5.30
CA VAL A 45 14.42 15.60 -6.07
C VAL A 45 14.35 16.08 -7.52
N ASP A 46 14.47 17.39 -7.75
CA ASP A 46 14.30 17.98 -9.08
C ASP A 46 15.41 18.99 -9.42
N GLY A 47 16.42 19.12 -8.56
CA GLY A 47 17.51 20.08 -8.70
C GLY A 47 17.07 21.53 -8.58
N SER A 48 15.87 21.81 -8.05
CA SER A 48 15.36 23.17 -7.91
C SER A 48 15.86 23.84 -6.63
N GLU A 49 16.03 25.17 -6.70
CA GLU A 49 16.21 26.00 -5.52
C GLU A 49 14.85 26.26 -4.85
N GLN A 50 14.76 25.83 -3.61
CA GLN A 50 13.59 25.96 -2.74
C GLN A 50 13.90 26.88 -1.58
N ALA A 51 12.87 27.33 -0.86
CA ALA A 51 13.06 28.29 0.22
C ALA A 51 12.20 28.01 1.45
N TYR A 52 12.68 28.52 2.58
CA TYR A 52 11.91 28.67 3.81
C TYR A 52 12.25 30.01 4.46
N GLY A 53 11.28 30.61 5.18
CA GLY A 53 11.53 31.80 5.98
C GLY A 53 12.08 31.39 7.33
N VAL A 54 13.06 32.12 7.86
CA VAL A 54 13.64 31.83 9.18
C VAL A 54 13.76 33.09 10.01
N TYR A 55 13.58 32.97 11.31
CA TYR A 55 14.08 33.91 12.31
C TYR A 55 15.05 33.15 13.24
N VAL A 56 16.31 33.61 13.27
CA VAL A 56 17.32 33.08 14.19
C VAL A 56 17.42 34.03 15.38
N PRO A 57 17.28 33.54 16.63
CA PRO A 57 17.22 34.40 17.80
C PRO A 57 18.52 35.18 17.98
N SER A 58 18.43 36.38 18.58
CA SER A 58 19.58 37.27 18.81
C SER A 58 20.63 36.70 19.79
N VAL A 59 20.24 35.69 20.54
CA VAL A 59 21.01 35.03 21.60
C VAL A 59 21.55 33.67 21.18
N ALA A 60 22.73 33.30 21.67
CA ALA A 60 23.41 32.04 21.35
C ALA A 60 22.63 30.78 21.77
N PRO A 61 22.80 29.63 21.09
CA PRO A 61 22.06 28.41 21.40
C PRO A 61 22.41 27.88 22.79
N PRO A 62 21.49 27.15 23.46
CA PRO A 62 21.81 26.42 24.68
C PRO A 62 22.69 25.19 24.37
N PRO A 63 23.32 24.57 25.39
CA PRO A 63 23.99 23.28 25.23
C PRO A 63 22.99 22.23 24.70
N GLY A 64 23.19 21.75 23.47
CA GLY A 64 22.28 20.83 22.76
C GLY A 64 21.60 21.43 21.52
N GLY A 65 21.72 22.75 21.28
CA GLY A 65 21.17 23.40 20.08
C GLY A 65 19.86 24.17 20.32
N TYR A 66 19.40 24.89 19.31
CA TYR A 66 18.15 25.66 19.39
C TYR A 66 16.92 24.75 19.27
N PRO A 67 15.92 24.82 20.17
CA PRO A 67 14.57 24.39 19.80
C PRO A 67 14.10 25.12 18.55
N ALA A 68 13.23 24.46 17.78
CA ALA A 68 12.66 25.08 16.60
C ALA A 68 11.18 24.77 16.44
N VAL A 69 10.46 25.72 15.88
CA VAL A 69 9.07 25.53 15.46
C VAL A 69 8.92 25.79 13.97
N PHE A 70 8.34 24.82 13.28
CA PHE A 70 8.04 24.85 11.85
C PHE A 70 6.56 25.22 11.67
N HIS A 71 6.31 26.30 10.95
CA HIS A 71 4.99 26.85 10.66
C HIS A 71 4.58 26.49 9.24
N GLY A 72 3.55 25.66 9.12
CA GLY A 72 2.85 25.37 7.88
C GLY A 72 1.83 26.46 7.55
N HIS A 73 1.83 26.94 6.31
CA HIS A 73 0.90 27.94 5.81
C HIS A 73 -0.44 27.31 5.39
N GLY A 74 -1.49 28.12 5.34
CA GLY A 74 -2.80 27.72 4.80
C GLY A 74 -2.81 27.63 3.27
N TYR A 75 -3.89 27.10 2.70
CA TYR A 75 -4.05 27.03 1.25
C TYR A 75 -4.06 28.44 0.63
N GLY A 76 -3.35 28.64 -0.49
CA GLY A 76 -3.27 29.93 -1.19
C GLY A 76 -2.15 30.90 -0.72
N TRP A 77 -1.34 30.50 0.26
CA TRP A 77 -0.17 31.26 0.72
C TRP A 77 1.13 30.63 0.20
N SER A 78 2.23 31.38 0.32
CA SER A 78 3.59 30.93 0.00
C SER A 78 4.51 31.18 1.19
N VAL A 79 5.77 30.73 1.07
CA VAL A 79 6.83 31.07 2.03
C VAL A 79 6.86 32.56 2.39
N SER A 80 7.09 32.86 3.66
CA SER A 80 7.15 34.23 4.17
C SER A 80 8.21 34.38 5.27
N THR A 81 8.74 35.60 5.43
CA THR A 81 9.62 35.97 6.55
C THR A 81 8.88 36.82 7.60
N GLY A 82 7.54 36.81 7.56
CA GLY A 82 6.70 37.58 8.45
C GLY A 82 6.58 36.89 9.80
N PHE A 83 7.38 37.34 10.77
CA PHE A 83 7.25 36.97 12.18
C PHE A 83 6.82 38.21 12.96
N SER A 84 5.78 38.07 13.79
CA SER A 84 5.31 39.16 14.65
C SER A 84 6.35 39.56 15.69
N ASP A 85 6.23 40.77 16.25
CA ASP A 85 7.08 41.22 17.36
C ASP A 85 7.05 40.23 18.52
N TRP A 86 5.86 39.76 18.89
CA TRP A 86 5.69 38.77 19.94
C TRP A 86 6.43 37.45 19.65
N GLN A 87 6.38 36.96 18.41
CA GLN A 87 7.13 35.75 18.02
C GLN A 87 8.64 35.95 18.15
N ARG A 88 9.16 37.11 17.72
CA ARG A 88 10.58 37.46 17.82
C ARG A 88 11.02 37.57 19.28
N ASP A 89 10.22 38.22 20.11
CA ASP A 89 10.47 38.33 21.56
C ASP A 89 10.46 36.95 22.23
N TRP A 90 9.53 36.07 21.84
CA TRP A 90 9.50 34.69 22.32
C TRP A 90 10.77 33.93 21.91
N ALA A 91 11.13 34.02 20.63
CA ALA A 91 12.29 33.36 20.07
C ALA A 91 13.58 33.80 20.78
N ASP A 92 13.76 35.10 21.02
CA ASP A 92 14.92 35.61 21.75
C ASP A 92 14.91 35.19 23.23
N SER A 93 13.74 35.21 23.88
CA SER A 93 13.61 34.85 25.31
C SER A 93 13.82 33.36 25.57
N HIS A 94 13.39 32.50 24.64
CA HIS A 94 13.43 31.05 24.78
C HIS A 94 14.53 30.39 23.95
N ARG A 95 15.27 31.18 23.16
CA ARG A 95 16.29 30.72 22.20
C ARG A 95 15.70 29.78 21.16
N TRP A 96 14.58 30.14 20.55
CA TRP A 96 13.94 29.32 19.51
C TRP A 96 14.26 29.86 18.12
N VAL A 97 14.51 28.94 17.19
CA VAL A 97 14.49 29.25 15.77
C VAL A 97 13.05 29.10 15.26
N LEU A 98 12.56 30.11 14.54
CA LEU A 98 11.23 30.07 13.93
C LEU A 98 11.38 29.83 12.43
N ILE A 99 10.61 28.90 11.87
CA ILE A 99 10.70 28.52 10.47
C ILE A 99 9.31 28.58 9.84
N ASN A 100 9.14 29.34 8.77
CA ASN A 100 7.95 29.31 7.93
C ASN A 100 8.24 28.43 6.71
N LEU A 101 7.52 27.32 6.60
CA LEU A 101 7.68 26.34 5.53
C LEU A 101 7.10 26.87 4.21
N ASN A 102 7.71 26.51 3.08
CA ASN A 102 7.05 26.55 1.77
C ASN A 102 6.40 25.21 1.40
N ALA A 103 7.09 24.10 1.70
CA ALA A 103 6.67 22.73 1.39
C ALA A 103 6.13 22.54 -0.05
N ARG A 104 6.75 23.21 -1.03
CA ARG A 104 6.36 23.20 -2.46
C ARG A 104 4.97 23.77 -2.75
N GLY A 105 4.51 24.71 -1.93
CA GLY A 105 3.23 25.39 -2.12
C GLY A 105 2.04 24.56 -1.63
N PRO A 106 0.88 24.63 -2.30
CA PRO A 106 -0.36 24.04 -1.79
C PRO A 106 -0.47 22.52 -1.99
N GLN A 107 0.49 21.76 -1.45
CA GLN A 107 0.60 20.29 -1.55
C GLN A 107 0.08 19.55 -0.31
N PHE A 108 -0.56 20.27 0.62
CA PHE A 108 -0.99 19.76 1.93
C PHE A 108 0.10 19.03 2.75
N TYR A 109 1.39 19.24 2.49
CA TYR A 109 2.47 18.54 3.21
C TYR A 109 2.41 17.00 3.02
N GLU A 110 2.03 16.55 1.82
CA GLU A 110 1.94 15.14 1.45
C GLU A 110 2.77 14.88 0.19
N GLY A 111 3.28 13.66 0.01
CA GLY A 111 4.16 13.32 -1.10
C GLY A 111 5.38 14.24 -1.15
N ILE A 112 5.55 15.02 -2.22
CA ILE A 112 6.67 15.96 -2.34
C ILE A 112 6.61 17.09 -1.30
N GLY A 113 5.43 17.44 -0.78
CA GLY A 113 5.30 18.40 0.32
C GLY A 113 5.81 17.85 1.66
N GLU A 114 5.64 16.55 1.90
CA GLU A 114 6.21 15.86 3.06
C GLU A 114 7.74 15.82 2.94
N VAL A 115 8.26 15.41 1.79
CA VAL A 115 9.71 15.39 1.49
C VAL A 115 10.32 16.77 1.68
N ALA A 116 9.74 17.81 1.10
CA ALA A 116 10.26 19.18 1.23
C ALA A 116 10.26 19.69 2.68
N THR A 117 9.30 19.25 3.50
CA THR A 117 9.30 19.59 4.93
C THR A 117 10.49 18.95 5.65
N LEU A 118 10.77 17.67 5.35
CA LEU A 118 11.90 16.95 5.94
C LEU A 118 13.26 17.47 5.40
N GLU A 119 13.33 17.90 4.14
CA GLU A 119 14.51 18.61 3.60
C GLU A 119 14.81 19.89 4.37
N VAL A 120 13.77 20.68 4.72
CA VAL A 120 13.94 21.89 5.54
C VAL A 120 14.36 21.54 6.97
N VAL A 121 13.82 20.48 7.57
CA VAL A 121 14.29 19.98 8.87
C VAL A 121 15.78 19.66 8.82
N ALA A 122 16.23 18.92 7.80
CA ALA A 122 17.62 18.52 7.62
C ALA A 122 18.54 19.73 7.39
N ASP A 123 18.20 20.62 6.44
CA ASP A 123 18.99 21.82 6.12
C ASP A 123 19.07 22.75 7.34
N ALA A 124 17.95 23.06 7.98
CA ALA A 124 17.91 23.96 9.13
C ALA A 124 18.67 23.39 10.34
N THR A 125 18.58 22.07 10.57
CA THR A 125 19.33 21.40 11.64
C THR A 125 20.84 21.54 11.42
N GLY A 126 21.33 21.24 10.21
CA GLY A 126 22.74 21.38 9.86
C GLY A 126 23.23 22.83 9.85
N ARG A 127 22.39 23.77 9.43
CA ARG A 127 22.75 25.19 9.24
C ARG A 127 22.70 26.00 10.53
N PHE A 128 21.74 25.72 11.41
CA PHE A 128 21.51 26.50 12.63
C PHE A 128 21.85 25.77 13.93
N GLY A 129 22.17 24.47 13.87
CA GLY A 129 22.42 23.66 15.07
C GLY A 129 21.15 23.53 15.91
N LEU A 130 20.08 23.03 15.28
CA LEU A 130 18.82 22.78 15.97
C LEU A 130 18.96 21.58 16.93
N ASP A 131 18.24 21.64 18.05
CA ASP A 131 18.09 20.53 18.98
C ASP A 131 17.07 19.54 18.41
N ALA A 132 17.57 18.39 17.94
CA ALA A 132 16.76 17.34 17.31
C ALA A 132 15.68 16.78 18.24
N ASP A 133 15.78 16.95 19.56
CA ASP A 133 14.75 16.50 20.50
C ASP A 133 13.65 17.54 20.73
N ARG A 134 13.82 18.78 20.27
CA ARG A 134 12.90 19.91 20.51
C ARG A 134 12.49 20.61 19.23
N LEU A 135 12.08 19.81 18.25
CA LEU A 135 11.47 20.27 17.00
C LEU A 135 9.95 20.18 17.10
N TYR A 136 9.25 21.26 16.75
CA TYR A 136 7.79 21.38 16.85
C TYR A 136 7.18 21.77 15.51
N ILE A 137 5.93 21.39 15.24
CA ILE A 137 5.24 21.80 14.01
C ILE A 137 3.84 22.33 14.27
N THR A 138 3.46 23.42 13.61
CA THR A 138 2.12 24.01 13.72
C THR A 138 1.66 24.62 12.40
N GLY A 139 0.36 24.85 12.25
CA GLY A 139 -0.23 25.57 11.13
C GLY A 139 -1.75 25.62 11.22
N ALA A 140 -2.36 26.39 10.32
CA ALA A 140 -3.81 26.50 10.20
C ALA A 140 -4.29 26.01 8.82
N SER A 141 -5.52 25.48 8.73
CA SER A 141 -6.12 24.99 7.48
C SER A 141 -5.27 23.87 6.86
N MET A 142 -4.78 24.05 5.63
CA MET A 142 -3.77 23.19 5.00
C MET A 142 -2.54 22.94 5.91
N GLY A 143 -2.03 23.97 6.59
CA GLY A 143 -0.93 23.86 7.53
C GLY A 143 -1.30 23.10 8.80
N GLY A 144 -2.58 23.16 9.20
CA GLY A 144 -3.12 22.36 10.30
C GLY A 144 -3.13 20.88 9.96
N THR A 145 -3.55 20.53 8.73
CA THR A 145 -3.43 19.18 8.20
C THR A 145 -1.98 18.70 8.19
N GLY A 146 -1.05 19.55 7.72
CA GLY A 146 0.38 19.22 7.72
C GLY A 146 0.93 18.96 9.13
N ALA A 147 0.56 19.78 10.11
CA ALA A 147 0.94 19.58 11.49
C ALA A 147 0.41 18.23 12.04
N PHE A 148 -0.85 17.90 11.77
CA PHE A 148 -1.40 16.60 12.17
C PHE A 148 -0.66 15.44 11.51
N ARG A 149 -0.45 15.49 10.19
CA ARG A 149 0.25 14.44 9.43
C ARG A 149 1.65 14.20 9.95
N HIS A 150 2.47 15.23 10.05
CA HIS A 150 3.84 15.08 10.51
C HIS A 150 3.91 14.65 11.98
N GLY A 151 2.99 15.15 12.82
CA GLY A 151 2.89 14.74 14.23
C GLY A 151 2.63 13.26 14.42
N VAL A 152 1.77 12.65 13.59
CA VAL A 152 1.47 11.20 13.69
C VAL A 152 2.41 10.33 12.84
N ARG A 153 2.99 10.83 11.74
CA ARG A 153 3.90 10.03 10.90
C ARG A 153 5.34 10.04 11.38
N HIS A 154 5.82 11.17 11.90
CA HIS A 154 7.21 11.35 12.32
C HIS A 154 7.34 11.77 13.79
N PRO A 155 6.77 11.00 14.75
CA PRO A 155 6.94 11.30 16.17
C PRO A 155 8.41 11.19 16.63
N TYR A 156 9.24 10.49 15.86
CA TYR A 156 10.70 10.44 16.05
C TYR A 156 11.44 11.70 15.56
N THR A 157 10.76 12.59 14.83
CA THR A 157 11.30 13.87 14.33
C THR A 157 10.73 15.05 15.11
N PHE A 158 9.40 15.11 15.29
CA PHE A 158 8.72 16.22 15.96
C PHE A 158 8.30 15.82 17.38
N ALA A 159 8.77 16.59 18.37
CA ALA A 159 8.42 16.42 19.77
C ALA A 159 6.96 16.78 20.08
N ALA A 160 6.39 17.72 19.32
CA ALA A 160 4.98 18.10 19.45
C ALA A 160 4.45 18.74 18.17
N ALA A 161 3.14 18.56 17.94
CA ALA A 161 2.41 19.15 16.83
C ALA A 161 1.13 19.84 17.32
N ALA A 162 0.78 20.97 16.72
CA ALA A 162 -0.48 21.67 16.98
C ALA A 162 -1.12 22.14 15.67
N GLY A 163 -2.23 21.53 15.28
CA GLY A 163 -2.96 21.88 14.06
C GLY A 163 -4.24 22.65 14.37
N VAL A 164 -4.50 23.70 13.60
CA VAL A 164 -5.73 24.50 13.67
C VAL A 164 -6.57 24.23 12.44
N ASP A 165 -7.80 23.75 12.63
CA ASP A 165 -8.78 23.51 11.56
C ASP A 165 -8.18 22.75 10.37
N GLY A 166 -7.37 21.74 10.68
CA GLY A 166 -6.80 20.82 9.70
C GLY A 166 -7.75 19.67 9.41
N TRP A 167 -7.83 19.26 8.15
CA TRP A 167 -8.58 18.06 7.82
C TRP A 167 -7.82 16.81 8.26
N ALA A 168 -8.55 15.79 8.71
CA ALA A 168 -8.00 14.56 9.28
C ALA A 168 -8.59 13.29 8.69
N ASP A 169 -9.79 13.37 8.11
CA ASP A 169 -10.51 12.25 7.52
C ASP A 169 -10.87 12.55 6.06
N TYR A 170 -10.36 11.74 5.13
CA TYR A 170 -10.69 11.90 3.72
C TYR A 170 -12.19 11.81 3.44
N ARG A 171 -13.00 11.13 4.25
CA ARG A 171 -14.45 11.03 4.00
C ARG A 171 -15.13 12.39 4.05
N LEU A 172 -14.68 13.25 4.96
CA LEU A 172 -15.15 14.64 5.07
C LEU A 172 -14.50 15.51 3.99
N TRP A 173 -13.18 15.40 3.84
CA TRP A 173 -12.42 16.26 2.93
C TRP A 173 -12.71 15.99 1.45
N HIS A 174 -12.71 14.73 1.03
CA HIS A 174 -13.04 14.32 -0.34
C HIS A 174 -14.47 14.72 -0.68
N HIS A 175 -15.43 14.41 0.19
CA HIS A 175 -16.83 14.81 0.02
C HIS A 175 -16.95 16.31 -0.25
N HIS A 176 -16.24 17.12 0.52
CA HIS A 176 -16.34 18.57 0.42
C HIS A 176 -15.60 19.15 -0.80
N TRP A 177 -14.45 18.60 -1.17
CA TRP A 177 -13.51 19.26 -2.08
C TRP A 177 -13.23 18.55 -3.42
N TYR A 178 -13.45 17.24 -3.51
CA TYR A 178 -12.97 16.43 -4.65
C TYR A 178 -13.98 15.46 -5.23
N ALA A 179 -15.08 15.19 -4.53
CA ALA A 179 -16.04 14.22 -4.97
C ALA A 179 -16.73 14.61 -6.27
N ARG A 180 -17.26 13.59 -6.94
CA ARG A 180 -18.16 13.75 -8.07
C ARG A 180 -19.42 14.51 -7.61
N ALA A 181 -19.88 15.50 -8.37
CA ALA A 181 -20.97 16.38 -7.94
C ALA A 181 -22.29 15.64 -7.63
N ASP A 182 -22.54 14.53 -8.33
CA ASP A 182 -23.70 13.64 -8.28
C ASP A 182 -23.48 12.34 -7.48
N MET A 183 -22.26 12.07 -7.02
CA MET A 183 -21.90 10.92 -6.18
C MET A 183 -20.92 11.33 -5.07
N ARG A 184 -21.33 12.29 -4.23
CA ARG A 184 -20.45 12.97 -3.26
C ARG A 184 -19.88 12.05 -2.17
N ASP A 185 -20.61 10.99 -1.83
CA ASP A 185 -20.28 10.05 -0.76
C ASP A 185 -19.50 8.82 -1.26
N SER A 186 -19.12 8.79 -2.54
CA SER A 186 -18.49 7.63 -3.18
C SER A 186 -17.12 7.98 -3.77
N ILE A 187 -16.25 6.97 -3.82
CA ILE A 187 -14.92 7.01 -4.44
C ILE A 187 -14.72 5.77 -5.30
N GLU A 188 -13.79 5.80 -6.23
CA GLU A 188 -13.23 4.58 -6.79
C GLU A 188 -12.37 3.87 -5.74
N GLU A 189 -12.56 2.57 -5.57
CA GLU A 189 -11.91 1.82 -4.49
C GLU A 189 -10.39 1.83 -4.54
N PHE A 190 -9.78 1.91 -5.73
CA PHE A 190 -8.33 2.04 -5.84
C PHE A 190 -7.78 3.27 -5.11
N ARG A 191 -8.58 4.32 -4.91
CA ARG A 191 -8.16 5.55 -4.21
C ARG A 191 -8.14 5.39 -2.70
N ARG A 192 -8.93 4.45 -2.16
CA ARG A 192 -9.15 4.31 -0.72
C ARG A 192 -7.84 4.16 0.06
N PRO A 193 -6.88 3.29 -0.33
CA PRO A 193 -5.62 3.19 0.39
C PRO A 193 -4.82 4.49 0.43
N LEU A 194 -4.83 5.27 -0.66
CA LEU A 194 -4.07 6.53 -0.75
C LEU A 194 -4.74 7.65 0.04
N LEU A 195 -6.07 7.71 0.01
CA LEU A 195 -6.84 8.66 0.80
C LEU A 195 -6.74 8.36 2.30
N GLN A 196 -6.76 7.09 2.70
CA GLN A 196 -6.46 6.66 4.07
C GLN A 196 -5.01 6.98 4.46
N ALA A 197 -4.05 6.71 3.56
CA ALA A 197 -2.67 7.08 3.77
C ALA A 197 -2.52 8.58 4.00
N ALA A 198 -3.21 9.43 3.24
CA ALA A 198 -3.19 10.88 3.39
C ALA A 198 -3.94 11.42 4.63
N SER A 199 -4.69 10.60 5.36
CA SER A 199 -5.61 11.05 6.41
C SER A 199 -5.06 10.82 7.83
N PRO A 200 -4.64 11.86 8.59
CA PRO A 200 -4.13 11.71 9.95
C PRO A 200 -4.92 10.78 10.88
N LEU A 201 -6.25 10.75 10.76
CA LEU A 201 -7.12 9.89 11.57
C LEU A 201 -6.72 8.40 11.50
N TYR A 202 -6.32 7.92 10.33
CA TYR A 202 -5.99 6.52 10.08
C TYR A 202 -4.58 6.14 10.56
N TRP A 203 -3.82 7.10 11.09
CA TRP A 203 -2.47 6.94 11.65
C TRP A 203 -2.40 7.32 13.13
N ALA A 204 -3.54 7.61 13.77
CA ALA A 204 -3.60 8.11 15.14
C ALA A 204 -2.83 7.23 16.15
N GLU A 205 -2.77 5.90 15.93
CA GLU A 205 -2.00 4.92 16.72
C GLU A 205 -0.52 5.28 16.86
N ARG A 206 0.09 5.85 15.81
CA ARG A 206 1.49 6.28 15.85
C ARG A 206 1.69 7.54 16.68
N GLY A 207 0.61 8.31 16.89
CA GLY A 207 0.59 9.53 17.67
C GLY A 207 1.03 9.32 19.11
N GLN A 208 0.91 8.10 19.67
CA GLN A 208 1.24 7.78 21.06
C GLN A 208 2.67 8.18 21.50
N TRP A 209 3.59 8.35 20.54
CA TRP A 209 4.98 8.69 20.78
C TRP A 209 5.30 10.19 20.72
N GLY A 210 4.29 11.03 20.47
CA GLY A 210 4.42 12.47 20.37
C GLY A 210 3.49 13.22 21.31
N ALA A 211 3.28 14.50 21.03
CA ALA A 211 2.25 15.31 21.68
C ALA A 211 1.47 16.04 20.59
N VAL A 212 0.14 15.86 20.54
CA VAL A 212 -0.70 16.44 19.49
C VAL A 212 -1.81 17.26 20.09
N LYS A 213 -1.86 18.54 19.71
CA LYS A 213 -2.94 19.46 20.06
C LYS A 213 -3.82 19.71 18.85
N THR A 214 -5.10 19.37 18.95
CA THR A 214 -6.13 19.75 17.99
C THR A 214 -6.77 21.06 18.44
N ILE A 215 -6.82 22.03 17.53
CA ILE A 215 -7.49 23.31 17.76
C ILE A 215 -8.61 23.40 16.73
N VAL A 216 -9.85 23.50 17.23
CA VAL A 216 -11.07 23.34 16.44
C VAL A 216 -11.97 24.54 16.64
N ASP A 217 -12.31 25.20 15.54
CA ASP A 217 -13.25 26.33 15.51
C ASP A 217 -14.65 25.87 15.10
N GLY A 218 -15.61 25.99 16.01
CA GLY A 218 -16.93 25.35 15.89
C GLY A 218 -17.85 25.89 14.78
N ARG A 219 -17.53 27.04 14.18
CA ARG A 219 -18.27 27.61 13.04
C ARG A 219 -17.49 27.51 11.72
N ASP A 220 -16.44 26.70 11.66
CA ASP A 220 -15.69 26.48 10.42
C ASP A 220 -16.55 25.75 9.37
N THR A 221 -16.68 26.36 8.19
CA THR A 221 -17.38 25.79 7.03
C THR A 221 -16.46 25.40 5.88
N THR A 222 -15.15 25.63 6.03
CA THR A 222 -14.09 25.33 5.06
C THR A 222 -13.44 23.99 5.39
N VAL A 223 -13.07 23.78 6.65
CA VAL A 223 -12.64 22.48 7.16
C VAL A 223 -13.55 22.13 8.33
N TRP A 224 -14.51 21.25 8.09
CA TRP A 224 -15.54 20.99 9.09
C TRP A 224 -14.96 20.52 10.44
N PRO A 225 -15.48 21.03 11.58
CA PRO A 225 -14.97 20.76 12.93
C PRO A 225 -14.78 19.28 13.26
N GLU A 226 -15.62 18.42 12.67
CA GLU A 226 -15.60 16.97 12.80
C GLU A 226 -14.21 16.39 12.50
N ASN A 227 -13.43 16.98 11.60
CA ASN A 227 -12.07 16.54 11.30
C ASN A 227 -11.18 16.54 12.55
N GLY A 228 -11.09 17.68 13.24
CA GLY A 228 -10.26 17.81 14.43
C GLY A 228 -10.82 17.06 15.63
N LEU A 229 -12.15 17.00 15.76
CA LEU A 229 -12.83 16.29 16.85
C LEU A 229 -12.65 14.76 16.75
N GLN A 230 -12.80 14.18 15.56
CA GLN A 230 -12.62 12.74 15.34
C GLN A 230 -11.16 12.32 15.55
N LEU A 231 -10.20 13.11 15.05
CA LEU A 231 -8.77 12.85 15.31
C LEU A 231 -8.46 12.92 16.80
N PHE A 232 -8.93 13.96 17.49
CA PHE A 232 -8.72 14.06 18.94
C PHE A 232 -9.32 12.88 19.69
N ARG A 233 -10.52 12.43 19.30
CA ARG A 233 -11.16 11.28 19.92
C ARG A 233 -10.32 10.01 19.75
N ALA A 234 -9.83 9.73 18.54
CA ALA A 234 -8.97 8.60 18.29
C ALA A 234 -7.68 8.67 19.11
N LEU A 235 -7.05 9.85 19.19
CA LEU A 235 -5.86 10.07 20.01
C LEU A 235 -6.11 9.91 21.52
N LEU A 236 -7.29 10.33 22.01
CA LEU A 236 -7.68 10.20 23.41
C LEU A 236 -7.89 8.73 23.83
N ASP A 237 -8.45 7.92 22.93
CA ASP A 237 -8.63 6.48 23.17
C ASP A 237 -7.25 5.79 23.38
N PHE A 238 -6.18 6.25 22.70
CA PHE A 238 -4.81 5.80 22.97
C PHE A 238 -4.23 6.37 24.28
N GLN A 239 -4.47 7.64 24.57
CA GLN A 239 -4.03 8.25 25.84
C GLN A 239 -4.59 7.55 27.07
N ALA A 240 -5.82 7.02 26.97
CA ALA A 240 -6.46 6.26 28.03
C ALA A 240 -5.78 4.89 28.25
N ALA A 241 -5.20 4.31 27.20
CA ALA A 241 -4.49 3.04 27.25
C ALA A 241 -3.01 3.20 27.65
N ASP A 242 -2.36 4.28 27.22
CA ASP A 242 -0.99 4.63 27.56
C ASP A 242 -0.86 6.13 27.89
N ARG A 243 -0.41 6.42 29.12
CA ARG A 243 -0.22 7.80 29.62
C ARG A 243 1.04 8.47 29.08
N SER A 244 1.85 7.78 28.29
CA SER A 244 3.05 8.33 27.64
C SER A 244 2.72 9.42 26.61
N PHE A 245 1.48 9.42 26.09
CA PHE A 245 0.98 10.37 25.10
C PHE A 245 0.29 11.61 25.70
N ASP A 246 0.51 12.79 25.11
CA ASP A 246 -0.21 14.03 25.46
C ASP A 246 -1.09 14.55 24.31
N GLY A 247 -2.34 14.09 24.27
CA GLY A 247 -3.40 14.62 23.43
C GLY A 247 -4.10 15.82 24.08
N LYS A 248 -4.23 16.94 23.36
CA LYS A 248 -4.93 18.14 23.82
C LYS A 248 -5.96 18.62 22.81
N LEU A 249 -7.11 19.11 23.30
CA LEU A 249 -8.13 19.78 22.51
C LEU A 249 -8.29 21.23 22.98
N ALA A 250 -8.34 22.17 22.03
CA ALA A 250 -8.89 23.49 22.24
C ALA A 250 -10.09 23.68 21.30
N LEU A 251 -11.30 23.74 21.87
CA LEU A 251 -12.55 23.89 21.13
C LEU A 251 -13.09 25.31 21.28
N ASN A 252 -13.14 26.06 20.19
CA ASN A 252 -13.65 27.43 20.15
C ASN A 252 -15.02 27.47 19.46
N TYR A 253 -16.11 27.31 20.22
CA TYR A 253 -17.47 27.19 19.67
C TYR A 253 -17.91 28.32 18.72
N ASP A 254 -17.45 29.56 18.95
CA ASP A 254 -17.95 30.74 18.24
C ASP A 254 -17.07 31.24 17.10
N LYS A 255 -15.89 30.64 16.92
CA LYS A 255 -14.93 31.05 15.89
C LYS A 255 -15.20 30.33 14.58
N GLY A 256 -14.92 31.02 13.47
CA GLY A 256 -14.86 30.42 12.13
C GLY A 256 -13.41 30.11 11.74
N HIS A 257 -13.23 29.57 10.54
CA HIS A 257 -11.95 29.06 10.02
C HIS A 257 -10.70 29.88 10.41
N GLY A 258 -9.79 29.26 11.15
CA GLY A 258 -8.50 29.82 11.56
C GLY A 258 -8.55 30.82 12.72
N GLY A 259 -9.72 31.15 13.26
CA GLY A 259 -9.87 32.09 14.37
C GLY A 259 -9.22 31.62 15.68
N GLY A 260 -9.01 30.31 15.83
CA GLY A 260 -8.40 29.63 16.95
C GLY A 260 -6.87 29.68 16.94
N TYR A 261 -6.25 30.28 15.92
CA TYR A 261 -4.79 30.29 15.76
C TYR A 261 -4.08 31.25 16.74
N ASP A 262 -4.06 30.84 18.01
CA ASP A 262 -3.38 31.53 19.11
C ASP A 262 -1.96 30.98 19.29
N LEU A 263 -0.99 31.70 18.73
CA LEU A 263 0.42 31.31 18.79
C LEU A 263 0.97 31.23 20.21
N ARG A 264 0.46 32.03 21.15
CA ARG A 264 0.92 31.99 22.55
C ARG A 264 0.53 30.67 23.19
N ALA A 265 -0.75 30.30 23.08
CA ALA A 265 -1.25 29.04 23.59
C ALA A 265 -0.66 27.81 22.88
N ILE A 266 -0.18 27.95 21.65
CA ILE A 266 0.52 26.89 20.90
C ILE A 266 1.97 26.76 21.39
N TYR A 267 2.72 27.86 21.48
CA TYR A 267 4.12 27.84 21.93
C TYR A 267 4.22 27.41 23.40
N ASP A 268 3.27 27.81 24.25
CA ASP A 268 3.18 27.33 25.63
C ASP A 268 2.97 25.80 25.69
N PHE A 269 2.20 25.23 24.77
CA PHE A 269 2.01 23.77 24.70
C PHE A 269 3.30 23.03 24.26
N PHE A 270 4.09 23.63 23.40
CA PHE A 270 5.37 23.09 22.94
C PHE A 270 6.49 23.22 23.97
N ASN A 271 6.46 24.28 24.78
CA ASN A 271 7.56 24.63 25.67
C ASN A 271 7.90 23.50 26.65
N GLY A 272 9.17 23.10 26.68
CA GLY A 272 9.68 22.03 27.53
C GLY A 272 9.42 20.60 27.02
N ARG A 273 8.64 20.41 25.95
CA ARG A 273 8.42 19.08 25.37
C ARG A 273 9.64 18.59 24.62
N ARG A 274 9.92 17.28 24.75
CA ARG A 274 10.99 16.59 24.02
C ARG A 274 10.42 15.34 23.37
N ARG A 275 10.96 14.94 22.21
CA ARG A 275 10.61 13.66 21.59
C ARG A 275 11.10 12.48 22.44
N VAL A 276 10.48 11.32 22.28
CA VAL A 276 10.95 10.07 22.90
C VAL A 276 12.04 9.46 22.00
N ALA A 277 13.31 9.60 22.39
CA ALA A 277 14.43 9.14 21.56
C ALA A 277 14.67 7.62 21.61
N THR A 278 14.41 7.00 22.77
CA THR A 278 14.64 5.58 23.04
C THR A 278 13.42 4.98 23.74
N PRO A 279 12.30 4.74 23.02
CA PRO A 279 11.12 4.15 23.64
C PRO A 279 11.36 2.68 23.98
N THR A 280 10.61 2.13 24.94
CA THR A 280 10.66 0.68 25.25
C THR A 280 9.74 -0.15 24.38
N HIS A 281 8.81 0.49 23.67
CA HIS A 281 7.93 -0.14 22.70
C HIS A 281 7.60 0.82 21.54
N PHE A 282 6.96 0.33 20.48
CA PHE A 282 6.34 1.16 19.45
C PHE A 282 5.17 0.45 18.77
N HIS A 283 4.32 1.23 18.09
CA HIS A 283 3.31 0.71 17.17
C HIS A 283 3.35 1.49 15.86
N ASN A 284 3.67 0.78 14.79
CA ASN A 284 3.56 1.28 13.44
C ASN A 284 2.31 0.71 12.79
N ARG A 285 1.40 1.59 12.35
CA ARG A 285 0.33 1.27 11.40
C ARG A 285 0.54 2.06 10.11
N THR A 286 0.39 1.41 8.96
CA THR A 286 0.55 2.03 7.64
C THR A 286 -0.34 1.40 6.57
N TYR A 287 -0.64 2.17 5.52
CA TYR A 287 -1.30 1.70 4.29
C TYR A 287 -0.33 1.59 3.10
N LEU A 288 0.88 2.15 3.23
CA LEU A 288 1.90 2.18 2.17
C LEU A 288 3.26 1.73 2.74
N LEU A 289 4.00 0.91 1.98
CA LEU A 289 5.29 0.37 2.44
C LEU A 289 6.31 1.47 2.76
N LYS A 290 6.28 2.61 2.07
CA LYS A 290 7.17 3.76 2.32
C LYS A 290 7.12 4.32 3.75
N HIS A 291 6.03 4.06 4.48
CA HIS A 291 5.86 4.48 5.88
C HIS A 291 5.94 3.31 6.86
N GLY A 292 6.40 2.14 6.39
CA GLY A 292 6.52 0.89 7.14
C GLY A 292 7.63 0.88 8.19
N GLU A 293 8.41 1.95 8.33
CA GLU A 293 9.50 2.06 9.32
C GLU A 293 9.11 2.91 10.53
N MET A 294 9.50 2.42 11.71
CA MET A 294 9.37 3.12 12.99
C MET A 294 10.35 2.57 14.04
N TYR A 295 11.16 3.44 14.64
CA TYR A 295 12.20 3.08 15.62
C TYR A 295 13.08 1.90 15.15
N TRP A 296 13.01 0.74 15.80
CA TRP A 296 13.81 -0.44 15.44
C TRP A 296 13.09 -1.42 14.52
N GLY A 297 11.88 -1.13 14.01
CA GLY A 297 11.17 -2.05 13.13
C GLY A 297 10.82 -1.47 11.78
N ARG A 298 10.82 -2.34 10.75
CA ARG A 298 10.46 -2.00 9.38
C ARG A 298 9.60 -3.11 8.77
N ILE A 299 8.46 -2.74 8.19
CA ILE A 299 7.63 -3.62 7.37
C ILE A 299 8.24 -3.68 5.97
N ASP A 300 8.59 -4.88 5.53
CA ASP A 300 9.19 -5.14 4.23
C ASP A 300 8.17 -5.57 3.18
N ARG A 301 7.17 -6.36 3.59
CA ARG A 301 6.14 -6.90 2.70
C ARG A 301 4.79 -6.98 3.40
N MET A 302 3.75 -6.51 2.71
CA MET A 302 2.35 -6.62 3.16
C MET A 302 1.73 -7.89 2.60
N ARG A 303 0.86 -8.55 3.36
CA ARG A 303 0.13 -9.72 2.86
C ARG A 303 -0.90 -9.33 1.79
N THR A 304 -1.61 -8.23 2.01
CA THR A 304 -2.60 -7.67 1.08
C THR A 304 -2.40 -6.16 1.01
N PHE A 305 -1.89 -5.68 -0.13
CA PHE A 305 -1.71 -4.25 -0.34
C PHE A 305 -3.03 -3.48 -0.20
N GLY A 306 -2.98 -2.32 0.44
CA GLY A 306 -4.11 -1.43 0.64
C GLY A 306 -5.00 -1.78 1.84
N LEU A 307 -4.77 -2.90 2.52
CA LEU A 307 -5.21 -3.08 3.91
C LEU A 307 -4.16 -2.49 4.87
N PRO A 308 -4.56 -2.01 6.06
CA PRO A 308 -3.62 -1.52 7.05
C PRO A 308 -2.66 -2.64 7.48
N ALA A 309 -1.35 -2.38 7.39
CA ALA A 309 -0.32 -3.22 7.97
C ALA A 309 0.12 -2.65 9.32
N THR A 310 0.29 -3.52 10.31
CA THR A 310 0.70 -3.16 11.66
C THR A 310 1.94 -3.95 12.09
N LEU A 311 2.91 -3.25 12.66
CA LEU A 311 4.09 -3.80 13.33
C LEU A 311 4.21 -3.11 14.68
N ALA A 312 3.93 -3.84 15.76
CA ALA A 312 4.15 -3.37 17.12
C ALA A 312 5.25 -4.17 17.76
N SER A 313 6.11 -3.52 18.53
CA SER A 313 7.19 -4.20 19.23
C SER A 313 7.41 -3.62 20.61
N SER A 314 7.80 -4.47 21.56
CA SER A 314 8.17 -4.06 22.91
C SER A 314 9.37 -4.82 23.43
N VAL A 315 10.04 -4.25 24.44
CA VAL A 315 11.24 -4.79 25.06
C VAL A 315 11.05 -4.90 26.57
N CYS A 316 11.28 -6.10 27.10
CA CYS A 316 11.33 -6.38 28.53
C CYS A 316 12.57 -7.23 28.86
N GLY A 317 13.56 -6.62 29.52
CA GLY A 317 14.87 -7.27 29.74
C GLY A 317 15.54 -7.60 28.40
N GLN A 318 15.99 -8.85 28.24
CA GLN A 318 16.60 -9.37 27.02
C GLN A 318 15.57 -9.91 26.01
N THR A 319 14.28 -9.78 26.30
CA THR A 319 13.20 -10.30 25.45
C THR A 319 12.58 -9.16 24.65
N LEU A 320 12.52 -9.33 23.33
CA LEU A 320 11.82 -8.45 22.41
C LEU A 320 10.60 -9.16 21.82
N SER A 321 9.45 -8.53 21.96
CA SER A 321 8.17 -9.03 21.49
C SER A 321 7.74 -8.26 20.25
N VAL A 322 7.12 -8.95 19.29
CA VAL A 322 6.56 -8.37 18.07
C VAL A 322 5.13 -8.87 17.86
N ARG A 323 4.25 -7.97 17.43
CA ARG A 323 2.90 -8.28 16.93
C ARG A 323 2.72 -7.74 15.54
N THR A 324 2.16 -8.58 14.68
CA THR A 324 1.98 -8.24 13.27
C THR A 324 0.51 -8.28 12.87
N GLY A 325 0.14 -7.46 11.88
CA GLY A 325 -1.15 -7.50 11.21
C GLY A 325 -0.96 -7.16 9.74
N ASN A 326 -1.45 -8.02 8.83
CA ASN A 326 -1.26 -7.87 7.38
C ASN A 326 0.22 -7.75 6.92
N VAL A 327 1.15 -8.38 7.65
CA VAL A 327 2.59 -8.42 7.32
C VAL A 327 2.99 -9.83 6.92
N ASP A 328 3.81 -9.95 5.86
CA ASP A 328 4.46 -11.22 5.46
C ASP A 328 5.99 -11.15 5.54
N ARG A 329 6.59 -9.96 5.64
CA ARG A 329 8.03 -9.81 5.92
C ARG A 329 8.29 -8.54 6.73
N PHE A 330 9.17 -8.62 7.71
CA PHE A 330 9.64 -7.46 8.49
C PHE A 330 11.10 -7.62 8.92
N THR A 331 11.73 -6.48 9.21
CA THR A 331 13.11 -6.37 9.71
C THR A 331 13.11 -5.69 11.07
N LEU A 332 13.96 -6.19 11.98
CA LEU A 332 14.29 -5.53 13.24
C LEU A 332 15.76 -5.10 13.26
N GLN A 333 16.00 -3.86 13.66
CA GLN A 333 17.32 -3.28 13.93
C GLN A 333 17.59 -3.36 15.43
N LEU A 334 17.97 -4.53 15.94
CA LEU A 334 18.11 -4.76 17.40
C LEU A 334 19.16 -3.84 18.04
N GLY A 335 20.19 -3.43 17.29
CA GLY A 335 21.19 -2.45 17.73
C GLY A 335 20.64 -1.02 17.92
N ALA A 336 19.42 -0.73 17.44
CA ALA A 336 18.71 0.52 17.67
C ALA A 336 17.59 0.39 18.72
N ALA A 337 17.37 -0.82 19.24
CA ALA A 337 16.39 -1.11 20.27
C ALA A 337 17.02 -0.99 21.68
N PRO A 338 16.21 -0.90 22.75
CA PRO A 338 16.74 -0.87 24.12
C PRO A 338 17.62 -2.07 24.51
N VAL A 339 17.51 -3.19 23.80
CA VAL A 339 18.35 -4.40 23.97
C VAL A 339 19.76 -4.28 23.37
N ALA A 340 20.09 -3.18 22.71
CA ALA A 340 21.41 -2.97 22.10
C ALA A 340 22.63 -3.20 23.04
N PRO A 341 22.55 -2.90 24.35
CA PRO A 341 23.65 -3.19 25.28
C PRO A 341 23.81 -4.67 25.66
N ASP A 342 22.84 -5.53 25.34
CA ASP A 342 22.85 -6.94 25.75
C ASP A 342 23.74 -7.80 24.83
N GLU A 343 24.27 -8.91 25.36
CA GLU A 343 25.04 -9.88 24.56
C GLU A 343 24.13 -10.84 23.77
N LEU A 344 22.93 -11.10 24.30
CA LEU A 344 21.96 -12.04 23.76
C LEU A 344 20.55 -11.45 23.89
N VAL A 345 19.76 -11.59 22.83
CA VAL A 345 18.38 -11.16 22.75
C VAL A 345 17.52 -12.32 22.27
N ASP A 346 16.41 -12.54 22.95
CA ASP A 346 15.35 -13.46 22.55
C ASP A 346 14.22 -12.69 21.84
N VAL A 347 13.83 -13.12 20.64
CA VAL A 347 12.74 -12.48 19.89
C VAL A 347 11.54 -13.42 19.74
N TYR A 348 10.37 -12.91 20.11
CA TYR A 348 9.09 -13.57 19.91
C TYR A 348 8.20 -12.73 19.01
N ALA A 349 7.75 -13.29 17.89
CA ALA A 349 6.81 -12.64 16.97
C ALA A 349 5.49 -13.41 16.91
N ASP A 350 4.38 -12.73 17.21
CA ASP A 350 3.04 -13.33 17.30
C ASP A 350 2.96 -14.56 18.23
N GLY A 351 3.75 -14.53 19.31
CA GLY A 351 3.92 -15.60 20.29
C GLY A 351 4.87 -16.72 19.87
N LEU A 352 5.39 -16.69 18.65
CA LEU A 352 6.33 -17.68 18.10
C LEU A 352 7.76 -17.24 18.40
N TYR A 353 8.56 -18.13 18.98
CA TYR A 353 9.98 -17.87 19.19
C TYR A 353 10.73 -17.97 17.85
N CYS A 354 11.39 -16.90 17.44
CA CYS A 354 11.95 -16.80 16.08
C CYS A 354 13.44 -16.45 16.04
N TYR A 355 14.04 -15.93 17.12
CA TYR A 355 15.46 -15.61 17.15
C TYR A 355 16.06 -15.65 18.56
N ALA A 356 17.33 -16.07 18.61
CA ALA A 356 18.21 -15.97 19.77
C ALA A 356 19.61 -15.59 19.26
N GLY A 357 20.12 -14.44 19.67
CA GLY A 357 21.44 -14.01 19.19
C GLY A 357 21.79 -12.58 19.60
N PRO A 358 22.95 -12.08 19.15
CA PRO A 358 23.38 -10.73 19.48
C PRO A 358 22.47 -9.66 18.84
N PRO A 359 22.42 -8.43 19.39
CA PRO A 359 21.59 -7.36 18.85
C PRO A 359 22.15 -6.82 17.52
N GLY A 360 21.77 -7.45 16.41
CA GLY A 360 22.06 -7.04 15.04
C GLY A 360 20.81 -6.76 14.19
N GLU A 361 20.99 -6.67 12.88
CA GLU A 361 19.88 -6.65 11.93
C GLU A 361 19.36 -8.09 11.71
N VAL A 362 18.05 -8.29 11.88
CA VAL A 362 17.39 -9.57 11.65
C VAL A 362 16.13 -9.38 10.81
N CYS A 363 15.97 -10.20 9.78
CA CYS A 363 14.82 -10.18 8.88
C CYS A 363 14.04 -11.49 9.02
N PHE A 364 12.71 -11.38 9.06
CA PHE A 364 11.79 -12.51 9.19
C PHE A 364 10.77 -12.53 8.08
N GLU A 365 10.48 -13.73 7.56
CA GLU A 365 9.44 -13.98 6.58
C GLU A 365 8.41 -14.97 7.14
N ALA A 366 7.14 -14.68 6.89
CA ALA A 366 6.03 -15.48 7.40
C ALA A 366 5.99 -16.83 6.67
N LEU A 367 6.10 -17.90 7.44
CA LEU A 367 5.70 -19.22 7.00
C LEU A 367 4.26 -19.46 7.45
N ARG A 368 3.38 -19.72 6.48
CA ARG A 368 1.97 -20.00 6.72
C ARG A 368 1.67 -21.47 6.48
N ASP A 369 0.60 -21.99 7.07
CA ASP A 369 0.04 -23.30 6.71
C ASP A 369 -0.83 -23.18 5.45
N CYS A 370 -1.40 -24.29 4.99
CA CYS A 370 -2.22 -24.27 3.78
C CYS A 370 -3.47 -23.40 3.91
N LYS A 371 -4.01 -23.21 5.13
CA LYS A 371 -5.16 -22.32 5.41
C LYS A 371 -4.75 -20.84 5.48
N GLY A 372 -3.47 -20.53 5.34
CA GLY A 372 -2.92 -19.18 5.44
C GLY A 372 -2.68 -18.70 6.87
N ALA A 373 -2.80 -19.58 7.88
CA ALA A 373 -2.48 -19.26 9.26
C ALA A 373 -0.96 -19.21 9.44
N LEU A 374 -0.46 -18.23 10.20
CA LEU A 374 0.97 -18.12 10.51
C LEU A 374 1.40 -19.26 11.44
N VAL A 375 2.40 -20.04 11.01
CA VAL A 375 2.96 -21.16 11.78
C VAL A 375 4.40 -20.91 12.25
N GLU A 376 5.19 -20.15 11.49
CA GLU A 376 6.56 -19.81 11.88
C GLU A 376 6.97 -18.45 11.30
N TRP A 377 7.85 -17.74 12.00
CA TRP A 377 8.61 -16.62 11.45
C TRP A 377 10.02 -17.12 11.16
N VAL A 378 10.33 -17.29 9.87
CA VAL A 378 11.61 -17.85 9.45
C VAL A 378 12.61 -16.72 9.28
N GLN A 379 13.76 -16.82 9.93
CA GLN A 379 14.86 -15.89 9.70
C GLN A 379 15.36 -16.07 8.26
N VAL A 380 15.38 -14.97 7.51
CA VAL A 380 15.90 -14.93 6.15
C VAL A 380 17.07 -13.96 6.08
N ALA A 381 17.99 -14.20 5.13
CA ALA A 381 18.97 -13.18 4.82
C ALA A 381 18.26 -11.91 4.34
N PRO A 382 18.74 -10.71 4.72
CA PRO A 382 18.32 -9.48 4.06
C PRO A 382 18.46 -9.68 2.54
N ALA A 383 17.43 -9.32 1.77
CA ALA A 383 17.33 -9.67 0.35
C ALA A 383 18.64 -9.35 -0.41
N ALA A 384 19.39 -10.39 -0.79
CA ALA A 384 20.70 -10.25 -1.41
C ALA A 384 20.71 -10.44 -2.93
N ASP A 385 19.61 -10.93 -3.54
CA ASP A 385 19.60 -11.29 -4.98
C ASP A 385 18.34 -10.86 -5.76
N VAL A 386 18.58 -9.95 -6.73
CA VAL A 386 18.09 -9.79 -8.14
C VAL A 386 16.62 -10.10 -8.53
N ALA A 387 15.69 -10.35 -7.62
CA ALA A 387 14.26 -10.27 -7.95
C ALA A 387 13.77 -8.83 -7.75
N VAL A 388 13.22 -8.23 -8.80
CA VAL A 388 12.58 -6.90 -8.74
C VAL A 388 11.26 -7.05 -7.96
N GLU A 389 11.35 -7.04 -6.64
CA GLU A 389 10.20 -7.05 -5.73
C GLU A 389 9.82 -5.62 -5.31
N LYS A 390 8.60 -5.43 -4.80
CA LYS A 390 8.24 -4.21 -4.09
C LYS A 390 9.06 -4.11 -2.81
N THR A 391 9.64 -2.94 -2.59
CA THR A 391 10.37 -2.59 -1.37
C THR A 391 9.78 -1.29 -0.80
N PRO A 392 10.04 -0.94 0.48
CA PRO A 392 9.66 0.37 1.00
C PRO A 392 10.16 1.54 0.15
N ASP A 393 11.29 1.37 -0.52
CA ASP A 393 11.83 2.37 -1.44
C ASP A 393 11.14 2.31 -2.80
N ILE A 394 10.87 1.14 -3.38
CA ILE A 394 10.29 0.98 -4.71
C ILE A 394 9.01 0.13 -4.58
N ALA A 395 7.89 0.78 -4.26
CA ALA A 395 6.60 0.13 -3.99
C ALA A 395 5.45 0.63 -4.86
N GLY A 396 5.61 1.79 -5.51
CA GLY A 396 4.49 2.57 -6.03
C GLY A 396 3.67 3.23 -4.90
N PRO A 397 2.65 4.04 -5.23
CA PRO A 397 2.04 4.22 -6.56
C PRO A 397 2.72 5.31 -7.40
N ILE A 398 2.08 5.73 -8.51
CA ILE A 398 2.59 6.77 -9.43
C ILE A 398 3.09 8.03 -8.70
N GLY A 399 2.41 8.45 -7.62
CA GLY A 399 2.82 9.60 -6.80
C GLY A 399 4.24 9.49 -6.22
N ASP A 400 4.73 8.28 -5.94
CA ASP A 400 6.05 8.04 -5.33
C ASP A 400 7.21 8.21 -6.31
N VAL A 401 6.93 8.27 -7.61
CA VAL A 401 7.92 8.64 -8.63
C VAL A 401 8.42 10.06 -8.40
N PHE A 402 7.57 10.93 -7.85
CA PHE A 402 7.80 12.37 -7.69
C PHE A 402 8.30 12.78 -6.31
N THR A 403 8.57 11.83 -5.43
CA THR A 403 9.15 12.07 -4.09
C THR A 403 10.67 11.85 -4.05
N ARG A 404 11.29 11.61 -5.21
CA ARG A 404 12.71 11.27 -5.38
C ARG A 404 13.27 11.82 -6.69
N PRO A 405 14.60 11.81 -6.90
CA PRO A 405 15.20 12.25 -8.16
C PRO A 405 14.51 11.63 -9.39
N PHE A 406 14.07 12.48 -10.33
CA PHE A 406 13.46 12.04 -11.59
C PHE A 406 13.91 12.87 -12.80
N THR A 407 13.74 12.31 -13.99
CA THR A 407 13.96 12.98 -15.28
C THR A 407 12.79 12.67 -16.20
N VAL A 408 12.42 13.63 -17.04
CA VAL A 408 11.34 13.55 -18.01
C VAL A 408 11.94 13.43 -19.40
N ALA A 409 11.45 12.47 -20.18
CA ALA A 409 11.84 12.26 -21.56
C ALA A 409 10.64 11.97 -22.45
N TYR A 410 10.84 12.06 -23.76
CA TYR A 410 9.85 11.68 -24.77
C TYR A 410 10.43 10.80 -25.87
N GLY A 411 9.60 9.89 -26.39
CA GLY A 411 9.95 8.98 -27.48
C GLY A 411 10.20 9.70 -28.80
N THR A 412 11.16 9.21 -29.57
CA THR A 412 11.63 9.81 -30.84
C THR A 412 11.76 8.81 -31.99
N ALA A 413 11.54 7.51 -31.73
CA ALA A 413 11.66 6.45 -32.73
C ALA A 413 10.44 6.35 -33.68
N GLY A 414 9.34 7.00 -33.32
CA GLY A 414 8.08 6.99 -34.08
C GLY A 414 7.99 8.02 -35.22
N SER A 415 6.79 8.21 -35.74
CA SER A 415 6.51 9.26 -36.73
C SER A 415 6.78 10.66 -36.15
N SER A 416 7.00 11.65 -37.03
CA SER A 416 7.21 13.05 -36.61
C SER A 416 6.00 13.63 -35.88
N SER A 417 4.78 13.21 -36.23
CA SER A 417 3.55 13.59 -35.53
C SER A 417 3.46 13.00 -34.12
N MET A 418 3.81 11.72 -33.95
CA MET A 418 3.81 11.08 -32.62
C MET A 418 4.92 11.66 -31.73
N THR A 419 6.12 11.87 -32.27
CA THR A 419 7.21 12.55 -31.56
C THR A 419 6.78 13.95 -31.10
N ALA A 420 6.08 14.71 -31.95
CA ALA A 420 5.55 16.03 -31.59
C ALA A 420 4.47 15.96 -30.49
N LEU A 421 3.61 14.93 -30.53
CA LEU A 421 2.62 14.66 -29.48
C LEU A 421 3.30 14.38 -28.14
N HIS A 422 4.23 13.42 -28.10
CA HIS A 422 4.94 13.04 -26.87
C HIS A 422 5.76 14.20 -26.29
N ARG A 423 6.44 14.97 -27.15
CA ARG A 423 7.13 16.21 -26.73
C ARG A 423 6.16 17.20 -26.10
N ARG A 424 4.97 17.41 -26.69
CA ARG A 424 3.97 18.33 -26.16
C ARG A 424 3.45 17.88 -24.79
N GLU A 425 3.13 16.59 -24.63
CA GLU A 425 2.65 16.04 -23.36
C GLU A 425 3.73 16.13 -22.27
N ALA A 426 4.97 15.77 -22.59
CA ALA A 426 6.12 15.89 -21.69
C ALA A 426 6.38 17.35 -21.28
N GLN A 427 6.31 18.28 -22.25
CA GLN A 427 6.45 19.71 -22.01
C GLN A 427 5.34 20.24 -21.10
N ALA A 428 4.09 19.85 -21.35
CA ALA A 428 2.95 20.22 -20.50
C ALA A 428 3.13 19.72 -19.07
N PHE A 429 3.69 18.52 -18.87
CA PHE A 429 4.03 18.02 -17.55
C PHE A 429 5.14 18.83 -16.87
N CYS A 430 6.24 19.07 -17.56
CA CYS A 430 7.30 19.92 -17.02
C CYS A 430 6.76 21.31 -16.66
N ASP A 431 5.98 21.95 -17.52
CA ASP A 431 5.42 23.28 -17.25
C ASP A 431 4.43 23.28 -16.09
N GLY A 432 3.57 22.25 -15.99
CA GLY A 432 2.67 22.07 -14.85
C GLY A 432 3.41 21.90 -13.53
N TRP A 433 4.43 21.03 -13.50
CA TRP A 433 5.31 20.84 -12.33
C TRP A 433 5.97 22.16 -11.91
N ARG A 434 6.54 22.89 -12.88
CA ARG A 434 7.23 24.16 -12.65
C ARG A 434 6.30 25.23 -12.11
N ALA A 435 5.11 25.33 -12.67
CA ALA A 435 4.12 26.33 -12.27
C ALA A 435 3.61 26.05 -10.84
N PHE A 436 3.43 24.76 -10.48
CA PHE A 436 2.82 24.40 -9.21
C PHE A 436 3.82 24.31 -8.05
N MET A 437 5.03 23.79 -8.25
CA MET A 437 5.97 23.46 -7.15
C MET A 437 6.79 24.64 -6.60
N VAL A 438 6.36 25.88 -6.85
CA VAL A 438 6.87 27.18 -6.35
C VAL A 438 8.41 27.24 -6.19
N ARG A 439 9.12 27.72 -7.21
CA ARG A 439 10.60 27.87 -7.24
C ARG A 439 11.04 29.29 -7.59
N ARG A 440 12.26 29.71 -7.20
CA ARG A 440 12.89 30.96 -7.70
C ARG A 440 14.16 30.64 -8.50
N GLY A 441 14.36 31.37 -9.58
CA GLY A 441 15.62 31.37 -10.36
C GLY A 441 15.57 30.54 -11.64
N SER A 442 16.48 30.87 -12.55
CA SER A 442 16.66 30.26 -13.88
C SER A 442 17.60 29.05 -13.83
N ALA A 443 17.55 28.24 -12.77
CA ALA A 443 18.35 27.01 -12.71
C ALA A 443 18.09 26.19 -13.98
N PRO A 444 19.14 25.66 -14.65
CA PRO A 444 18.95 24.85 -15.84
C PRO A 444 18.02 23.69 -15.48
N ASP A 445 16.90 23.56 -16.22
CA ASP A 445 15.86 22.59 -15.92
C ASP A 445 16.44 21.17 -15.97
N ALA A 446 16.79 20.63 -14.79
CA ALA A 446 17.44 19.34 -14.65
C ALA A 446 16.48 18.17 -14.89
N ILE A 447 15.17 18.44 -14.96
CA ILE A 447 14.13 17.42 -15.14
C ILE A 447 13.74 17.20 -16.61
N GLY A 448 14.13 18.04 -17.58
CA GLY A 448 13.74 17.88 -19.00
C GLY A 448 12.61 18.83 -19.47
N PRO A 449 11.86 18.49 -20.54
CA PRO A 449 11.80 17.18 -21.19
C PRO A 449 12.95 16.98 -22.20
N TYR A 450 13.62 15.83 -22.13
CA TYR A 450 14.69 15.45 -23.06
C TYR A 450 14.17 14.51 -24.17
N PRO A 451 14.67 14.61 -25.41
CA PRO A 451 14.59 13.47 -26.33
C PRO A 451 15.24 12.25 -25.66
N GLU A 452 14.64 11.06 -25.79
CA GLU A 452 15.14 9.84 -25.12
C GLU A 452 16.63 9.52 -25.38
N GLY A 453 17.15 9.84 -26.58
CA GLY A 453 18.56 9.64 -26.95
C GLY A 453 19.52 10.70 -26.44
N GLU A 454 19.01 11.77 -25.81
CA GLU A 454 19.78 12.92 -25.32
C GLU A 454 19.61 13.11 -23.80
N LEU A 455 19.33 12.02 -23.07
CA LEU A 455 19.26 12.05 -21.62
C LEU A 455 20.59 12.54 -21.00
N PRO A 456 20.54 13.30 -19.89
CA PRO A 456 21.74 13.67 -19.15
C PRO A 456 22.58 12.43 -18.77
N PRO A 457 23.93 12.49 -18.82
CA PRO A 457 24.77 11.37 -18.43
C PRO A 457 24.45 10.87 -17.01
N GLY A 458 24.28 9.55 -16.86
CA GLY A 458 23.95 8.92 -15.58
C GLY A 458 22.50 9.09 -15.10
N ALA A 459 21.61 9.69 -15.90
CA ALA A 459 20.21 9.88 -15.51
C ALA A 459 19.51 8.57 -15.17
N LEU A 460 19.63 7.54 -16.02
CA LEU A 460 18.98 6.23 -15.82
C LEU A 460 19.42 5.52 -14.53
N SER A 461 20.69 5.69 -14.14
CA SER A 461 21.25 5.00 -12.97
C SER A 461 21.04 5.74 -11.64
N SER A 462 20.60 7.00 -11.68
CA SER A 462 20.48 7.87 -10.49
C SER A 462 19.11 8.50 -10.29
N ARG A 463 18.20 8.36 -11.25
CA ARG A 463 16.89 9.00 -11.26
C ARG A 463 15.82 8.07 -11.81
N SER A 464 14.58 8.29 -11.37
CA SER A 464 13.41 7.73 -12.03
C SER A 464 13.22 8.35 -13.40
N LEU A 465 12.73 7.57 -14.37
CA LEU A 465 12.46 8.02 -15.73
C LEU A 465 10.95 8.18 -15.93
N VAL A 466 10.50 9.38 -16.23
CA VAL A 466 9.13 9.68 -16.68
C VAL A 466 9.16 9.79 -18.21
N LEU A 467 8.66 8.79 -18.90
CA LEU A 467 8.76 8.65 -20.34
C LEU A 467 7.41 8.80 -21.02
N PHE A 468 7.26 9.90 -21.77
CA PHE A 468 6.11 10.13 -22.64
C PHE A 468 6.33 9.44 -23.98
N GLY A 469 5.57 8.41 -24.27
CA GLY A 469 5.83 7.57 -25.43
C GLY A 469 5.01 6.30 -25.44
N THR A 470 5.23 5.50 -26.48
CA THR A 470 4.65 4.17 -26.65
C THR A 470 5.74 3.16 -26.97
N LEU A 471 5.42 1.86 -26.88
CA LEU A 471 6.37 0.79 -27.22
C LEU A 471 6.93 0.92 -28.64
N GLU A 472 6.14 1.42 -29.60
CA GLU A 472 6.54 1.60 -31.00
C GLU A 472 7.34 2.90 -31.24
N THR A 473 7.19 3.89 -30.36
CA THR A 473 7.74 5.24 -30.57
C THR A 473 8.93 5.57 -29.68
N SER A 474 9.32 4.66 -28.80
CA SER A 474 10.42 4.82 -27.85
C SER A 474 11.36 3.62 -27.84
N SER A 475 12.62 3.89 -28.18
CA SER A 475 13.70 2.91 -28.09
C SER A 475 13.96 2.45 -26.65
N LEU A 476 13.88 3.37 -25.67
CA LEU A 476 14.05 3.04 -24.26
C LEU A 476 12.92 2.16 -23.72
N LEU A 477 11.67 2.37 -24.15
CA LEU A 477 10.56 1.48 -23.76
C LEU A 477 10.72 0.09 -24.37
N HIS A 478 11.16 0.00 -25.62
CA HIS A 478 11.43 -1.27 -26.27
C HIS A 478 12.56 -2.04 -25.57
N GLU A 479 13.65 -1.36 -25.21
CA GLU A 479 14.75 -1.93 -24.46
C GLU A 479 14.31 -2.39 -23.06
N ALA A 480 13.52 -1.57 -22.35
CA ALA A 480 12.99 -1.90 -21.04
C ALA A 480 12.10 -3.16 -21.08
N ASP A 481 11.13 -3.24 -22.02
CA ASP A 481 10.27 -4.42 -22.17
C ASP A 481 11.04 -5.68 -22.57
N SER A 482 12.12 -5.51 -23.34
CA SER A 482 13.03 -6.60 -23.72
C SER A 482 13.88 -7.09 -22.55
N ALA A 483 14.30 -6.20 -21.66
CA ALA A 483 15.07 -6.55 -20.46
C ALA A 483 14.20 -7.23 -19.40
N ALA A 484 12.99 -6.71 -19.16
CA ALA A 484 11.97 -7.34 -18.33
C ALA A 484 10.58 -6.96 -18.83
N SER A 485 9.72 -7.97 -19.02
CA SER A 485 8.38 -7.76 -19.56
C SER A 485 7.55 -6.81 -18.71
N LEU A 486 7.16 -5.68 -19.29
CA LEU A 486 6.32 -4.69 -18.63
C LEU A 486 4.91 -5.24 -18.43
N PRO A 487 4.30 -5.07 -17.24
CA PRO A 487 2.95 -5.58 -16.94
C PRO A 487 1.84 -4.85 -17.72
N VAL A 488 2.08 -3.59 -18.09
CA VAL A 488 1.18 -2.80 -18.93
C VAL A 488 1.97 -2.20 -20.08
N ILE A 489 1.51 -2.44 -21.30
CA ILE A 489 2.10 -1.90 -22.52
C ILE A 489 1.22 -0.78 -23.04
N VAL A 490 1.84 0.37 -23.24
CA VAL A 490 1.21 1.53 -23.86
C VAL A 490 1.64 1.57 -25.33
N GLY A 491 0.70 1.33 -26.25
CA GLY A 491 0.90 1.38 -27.69
C GLY A 491 0.35 2.66 -28.33
N GLU A 492 0.64 2.88 -29.62
CA GLU A 492 0.11 4.02 -30.38
C GLU A 492 -1.43 4.06 -30.40
N ASP A 493 -2.07 2.93 -30.67
CA ASP A 493 -3.52 2.78 -30.81
C ASP A 493 -4.08 1.67 -29.92
N TYR A 494 -3.34 1.28 -28.87
CA TYR A 494 -3.83 0.31 -27.89
C TYR A 494 -3.17 0.49 -26.52
N VAL A 495 -3.81 -0.07 -25.49
CA VAL A 495 -3.18 -0.36 -24.19
C VAL A 495 -3.40 -1.83 -23.90
N ARG A 496 -2.36 -2.56 -23.49
CA ARG A 496 -2.43 -3.99 -23.16
C ARG A 496 -1.99 -4.23 -21.72
N VAL A 497 -2.84 -4.86 -20.93
CA VAL A 497 -2.52 -5.36 -19.59
C VAL A 497 -2.20 -6.84 -19.71
N ARG A 498 -0.96 -7.21 -19.38
CA ARG A 498 -0.52 -8.61 -19.35
C ARG A 498 -0.95 -9.24 -18.03
N ASP A 499 -1.99 -10.06 -18.08
CA ASP A 499 -2.52 -10.74 -16.90
C ASP A 499 -2.20 -12.25 -16.99
N PRO A 500 -1.21 -12.74 -16.24
CA PRO A 500 -0.79 -14.13 -16.31
C PRO A 500 -1.83 -15.11 -15.71
N ARG A 501 -2.90 -14.61 -15.08
CA ARG A 501 -3.97 -15.41 -14.46
C ARG A 501 -5.19 -15.51 -15.36
N TYR A 502 -5.61 -14.40 -15.94
CA TYR A 502 -6.86 -14.30 -16.69
C TYR A 502 -6.70 -14.04 -18.19
N GLY A 503 -5.46 -13.92 -18.66
CA GLY A 503 -5.15 -13.59 -20.05
C GLY A 503 -5.12 -12.08 -20.30
N ASP A 504 -4.38 -11.69 -21.33
CA ASP A 504 -4.16 -10.29 -21.69
C ASP A 504 -5.49 -9.58 -21.95
N ARG A 505 -5.63 -8.36 -21.41
CA ARG A 505 -6.73 -7.45 -21.73
C ARG A 505 -6.21 -6.32 -22.59
N ILE A 506 -6.91 -6.01 -23.67
CA ILE A 506 -6.46 -5.00 -24.64
C ILE A 506 -7.59 -4.01 -24.91
N TRP A 507 -7.27 -2.72 -24.82
CA TRP A 507 -8.12 -1.61 -25.23
C TRP A 507 -7.56 -1.09 -26.54
N TYR A 508 -8.32 -1.19 -27.64
CA TYR A 508 -7.95 -0.70 -28.97
C TYR A 508 -8.62 0.63 -29.27
N GLY A 509 -7.84 1.61 -29.72
CA GLY A 509 -8.28 2.94 -30.10
C GLY A 509 -7.29 4.01 -29.64
N SER A 510 -7.16 5.08 -30.43
CA SER A 510 -6.32 6.23 -30.07
C SER A 510 -6.87 7.02 -28.89
N GLU A 511 -8.16 6.86 -28.56
CA GLU A 511 -8.81 7.47 -27.40
C GLU A 511 -8.32 6.90 -26.06
N PHE A 512 -7.70 5.71 -26.08
CA PHE A 512 -7.19 5.06 -24.88
C PHE A 512 -5.76 5.53 -24.57
N GLY A 513 -5.60 6.06 -23.36
CA GLY A 513 -4.33 6.45 -22.76
C GLY A 513 -4.07 5.69 -21.46
N SER A 514 -2.84 5.80 -20.96
CA SER A 514 -2.45 5.14 -19.71
C SER A 514 -1.28 5.85 -19.05
N PHE A 515 -1.30 5.82 -17.72
CA PHE A 515 -0.14 6.09 -16.87
C PHE A 515 0.18 4.83 -16.08
N VAL A 516 1.44 4.39 -16.09
CA VAL A 516 1.88 3.20 -15.35
C VAL A 516 3.27 3.39 -14.80
N CYS A 517 3.45 3.18 -13.49
CA CYS A 517 4.77 3.11 -12.87
C CYS A 517 5.21 1.66 -12.62
N THR A 518 6.44 1.36 -12.96
CA THR A 518 7.12 0.10 -12.63
C THR A 518 8.52 0.42 -12.14
N PRO A 519 9.25 -0.53 -11.55
CA PRO A 519 10.70 -0.44 -11.43
C PRO A 519 11.28 -0.40 -12.83
N ASN A 520 12.32 0.41 -13.03
CA ASN A 520 12.95 0.60 -14.32
C ASN A 520 13.93 -0.55 -14.60
N PRO A 521 13.66 -1.44 -15.58
CA PRO A 521 14.53 -2.57 -15.90
C PRO A 521 15.93 -2.12 -16.35
N LEU A 522 16.04 -0.92 -16.94
CA LEU A 522 17.31 -0.35 -17.42
C LEU A 522 18.27 0.03 -16.28
N CYS A 523 17.84 -0.06 -15.02
CA CYS A 523 18.66 0.20 -13.85
C CYS A 523 18.46 -0.84 -12.73
N GLU A 524 18.14 -2.08 -13.12
CA GLU A 524 17.94 -3.22 -12.19
C GLU A 524 16.82 -2.95 -11.16
N GLY A 525 15.85 -2.10 -11.50
CA GLY A 525 14.74 -1.75 -10.61
C GLY A 525 15.07 -0.78 -9.48
N ARG A 526 16.28 -0.18 -9.44
CA ARG A 526 16.66 0.79 -8.39
C ARG A 526 15.86 2.10 -8.40
N HIS A 527 15.30 2.45 -9.55
CA HIS A 527 14.47 3.65 -9.74
C HIS A 527 13.20 3.28 -10.52
N TYR A 528 12.23 4.20 -10.59
CA TYR A 528 10.99 3.96 -11.33
C TYR A 528 11.13 4.26 -12.82
N LEU A 529 10.35 3.56 -13.63
CA LEU A 529 9.94 3.91 -14.98
C LEU A 529 8.44 4.25 -14.92
N LEU A 530 8.08 5.50 -15.22
CA LEU A 530 6.70 5.93 -15.40
C LEU A 530 6.44 6.15 -16.88
N VAL A 531 5.61 5.31 -17.48
CA VAL A 531 5.17 5.46 -18.87
C VAL A 531 3.89 6.29 -18.89
N ALA A 532 3.85 7.32 -19.72
CA ALA A 532 2.68 8.17 -19.86
C ALA A 532 2.30 8.44 -21.33
N LYS A 533 1.01 8.33 -21.64
CA LYS A 533 0.44 8.73 -22.93
C LYS A 533 -1.00 9.16 -22.75
N GLY A 534 -1.35 10.30 -23.33
CA GLY A 534 -2.73 10.75 -23.48
C GLY A 534 -3.13 11.86 -22.51
N GLN A 535 -4.19 12.57 -22.89
CA GLN A 535 -4.74 13.72 -22.18
C GLN A 535 -6.27 13.69 -22.28
N TRP A 536 -6.97 14.08 -21.22
CA TRP A 536 -8.43 14.23 -21.20
C TRP A 536 -8.82 15.70 -21.19
N ALA A 537 -10.01 15.98 -21.74
CA ALA A 537 -10.59 17.31 -21.73
C ALA A 537 -11.11 17.67 -20.35
N THR A 538 -10.60 18.78 -19.80
CA THR A 538 -11.04 19.29 -18.50
C THR A 538 -12.28 20.17 -18.61
N LYS A 539 -12.73 20.51 -19.82
CA LYS A 539 -13.93 21.34 -20.07
C LYS A 539 -15.04 20.57 -20.80
N PRO A 540 -16.32 20.97 -20.63
CA PRO A 540 -17.45 20.32 -21.29
C PRO A 540 -17.45 20.40 -22.83
N ASP A 541 -16.71 21.36 -23.41
CA ASP A 541 -16.61 21.58 -24.87
C ASP A 541 -15.48 20.78 -25.54
N GLY A 542 -14.84 19.86 -24.80
CA GLY A 542 -13.72 19.06 -25.28
C GLY A 542 -12.37 19.78 -25.25
N THR A 543 -12.30 21.00 -24.72
CA THR A 543 -11.05 21.77 -24.63
C THR A 543 -10.36 21.64 -23.27
N GLY A 544 -9.19 22.27 -23.12
CA GLY A 544 -8.41 22.21 -21.89
C GLY A 544 -7.84 20.81 -21.65
N LEU A 545 -7.18 20.24 -22.65
CA LEU A 545 -6.55 18.92 -22.55
C LEU A 545 -5.47 18.93 -21.47
N GLN A 546 -5.61 18.04 -20.49
CA GLN A 546 -4.64 17.83 -19.41
C GLN A 546 -4.35 16.33 -19.29
N GLY A 547 -3.12 15.98 -18.93
CA GLY A 547 -2.71 14.58 -18.72
C GLY A 547 -2.25 14.37 -17.30
N LEU A 548 -1.07 13.76 -17.14
CA LEU A 548 -0.45 13.52 -15.85
C LEU A 548 -0.27 14.79 -15.01
N GLN A 549 -0.15 15.95 -15.67
CA GLN A 549 -0.04 17.25 -15.03
C GLN A 549 -1.36 17.81 -14.46
N TYR A 550 -2.47 17.10 -14.67
CA TYR A 550 -3.77 17.51 -14.17
C TYR A 550 -3.80 17.52 -12.65
N ASP A 551 -4.05 18.68 -12.06
CA ASP A 551 -4.24 18.86 -10.61
C ASP A 551 -3.07 18.28 -9.78
N MET A 552 -1.91 18.96 -9.85
CA MET A 552 -0.66 18.53 -9.20
C MET A 552 -0.74 18.39 -7.68
N GLU A 553 -1.76 18.98 -7.07
CA GLU A 553 -2.13 18.80 -5.67
C GLU A 553 -2.53 17.35 -5.38
N LYS A 554 -3.23 16.67 -6.31
CA LYS A 554 -3.74 15.31 -6.13
C LYS A 554 -2.71 14.23 -6.37
N LEU A 555 -1.54 14.51 -6.96
CA LEU A 555 -0.57 13.47 -7.34
C LEU A 555 -0.34 12.39 -6.27
N PRO A 556 -0.22 12.71 -4.97
CA PRO A 556 0.06 11.67 -3.96
C PRO A 556 -1.12 10.71 -3.69
N TRP A 557 -2.35 11.05 -4.12
CA TRP A 557 -3.55 10.24 -3.86
C TRP A 557 -4.50 10.08 -5.06
N GLY A 558 -4.12 10.57 -6.24
CA GLY A 558 -4.96 10.55 -7.44
C GLY A 558 -4.86 9.27 -8.26
N TYR A 559 -3.72 8.56 -8.16
CA TYR A 559 -3.33 7.49 -9.07
C TYR A 559 -2.72 6.30 -8.30
N PRO A 560 -3.12 5.05 -8.60
CA PRO A 560 -2.50 3.82 -8.11
C PRO A 560 -1.25 3.50 -8.95
N ASP A 561 -0.84 2.23 -9.07
CA ASP A 561 0.35 1.87 -9.88
C ASP A 561 0.10 2.05 -11.39
N TYR A 562 -1.13 1.84 -11.85
CA TYR A 562 -1.52 2.12 -13.23
C TYR A 562 -2.99 2.52 -13.39
N VAL A 563 -3.26 3.33 -14.42
CA VAL A 563 -4.61 3.66 -14.89
C VAL A 563 -4.68 3.54 -16.41
N ILE A 564 -5.84 3.14 -16.91
CA ILE A 564 -6.21 3.22 -18.33
C ILE A 564 -7.46 4.07 -18.41
N PHE A 565 -7.46 5.02 -19.32
CA PHE A 565 -8.55 5.98 -19.45
C PHE A 565 -8.98 6.13 -20.89
N ASN A 566 -10.27 6.43 -21.09
CA ASN A 566 -10.85 6.73 -22.39
C ASN A 566 -11.15 8.23 -22.46
N THR A 567 -10.57 8.89 -23.47
CA THR A 567 -10.61 10.35 -23.64
C THR A 567 -11.72 10.82 -24.59
N ASP A 568 -12.46 9.91 -25.21
CA ASP A 568 -13.57 10.23 -26.10
C ASP A 568 -14.82 10.64 -25.30
N GLN A 569 -15.13 11.93 -25.29
CA GLN A 569 -16.29 12.48 -24.59
C GLN A 569 -17.64 12.00 -25.14
N ALA A 570 -17.68 11.43 -26.36
CA ALA A 570 -18.89 10.80 -26.89
C ALA A 570 -19.13 9.41 -26.28
N GLN A 571 -18.10 8.76 -25.73
CA GLN A 571 -18.17 7.47 -25.04
C GLN A 571 -18.32 7.66 -23.53
N LEU A 572 -17.51 8.56 -22.95
CA LEU A 572 -17.55 8.91 -21.52
C LEU A 572 -17.79 10.42 -21.36
N PRO A 573 -19.03 10.84 -21.07
CA PRO A 573 -19.36 12.26 -20.98
C PRO A 573 -18.61 12.95 -19.83
N HIS A 574 -18.46 14.27 -19.96
CA HIS A 574 -17.83 15.11 -18.96
C HIS A 574 -18.60 15.09 -17.62
N VAL A 575 -17.87 14.93 -16.52
CA VAL A 575 -18.42 14.84 -15.16
C VAL A 575 -17.79 15.91 -14.28
N LEU A 576 -18.62 16.68 -13.58
CA LEU A 576 -18.19 17.73 -12.65
C LEU A 576 -17.75 17.15 -11.30
N ASN A 577 -16.76 17.78 -10.68
CA ASN A 577 -16.51 17.63 -9.26
C ASN A 577 -17.33 18.65 -8.44
N VAL A 578 -17.30 18.54 -7.11
CA VAL A 578 -18.05 19.41 -6.18
C VAL A 578 -17.54 20.85 -6.07
N ASN A 579 -16.40 21.21 -6.67
CA ASN A 579 -15.63 22.37 -6.22
C ASN A 579 -15.50 23.46 -7.30
N ASN A 580 -15.98 24.66 -6.96
CA ASN A 580 -15.84 25.93 -7.69
C ASN A 580 -14.39 26.48 -7.73
N LYS A 581 -13.36 25.63 -7.70
CA LYS A 581 -11.98 26.06 -7.96
C LYS A 581 -11.90 26.57 -9.42
N PRO A 582 -11.40 27.79 -9.68
CA PRO A 582 -11.16 28.24 -11.04
C PRO A 582 -10.13 27.29 -11.67
N GLU A 583 -10.54 26.58 -12.72
CA GLU A 583 -9.80 25.55 -13.49
C GLU A 583 -9.93 24.06 -13.11
N VAL A 584 -10.86 23.65 -12.22
CA VAL A 584 -11.11 22.20 -11.98
C VAL A 584 -12.54 21.82 -12.34
N THR A 585 -12.86 21.80 -13.64
CA THR A 585 -14.21 21.46 -14.09
C THR A 585 -14.47 19.95 -14.23
N CYS A 586 -13.46 19.07 -14.31
CA CYS A 586 -13.69 17.62 -14.43
C CYS A 586 -13.31 16.79 -13.18
N TYR A 587 -14.07 15.73 -12.93
CA TYR A 587 -13.69 14.61 -12.05
C TYR A 587 -12.92 13.56 -12.88
N GLU A 588 -11.60 13.55 -12.81
CA GLU A 588 -10.74 12.78 -13.72
C GLU A 588 -10.98 11.27 -13.68
N ALA A 589 -11.28 10.72 -12.50
CA ALA A 589 -11.53 9.28 -12.40
C ALA A 589 -12.78 8.86 -13.16
N ALA A 590 -13.65 9.79 -13.59
CA ALA A 590 -14.75 9.55 -14.52
C ALA A 590 -14.27 8.92 -15.83
N TYR A 591 -13.05 9.22 -16.28
CA TYR A 591 -12.48 8.72 -17.52
C TYR A 591 -11.78 7.36 -17.39
N PHE A 592 -11.58 6.85 -16.15
CA PHE A 592 -10.81 5.64 -15.93
C PHE A 592 -11.65 4.39 -16.20
N VAL A 593 -11.18 3.58 -17.14
CA VAL A 593 -11.82 2.33 -17.57
C VAL A 593 -11.16 1.10 -16.96
N GLU A 594 -9.91 1.22 -16.49
CA GLU A 594 -9.17 0.22 -15.70
C GLU A 594 -8.20 0.97 -14.79
N HIS A 595 -7.93 0.40 -13.62
CA HIS A 595 -6.97 0.91 -12.66
C HIS A 595 -6.54 -0.24 -11.75
N GLY A 596 -5.39 -0.12 -11.10
CA GLY A 596 -5.01 -1.11 -10.11
C GLY A 596 -3.61 -0.94 -9.55
N TYR A 597 -3.32 -1.85 -8.63
CA TYR A 597 -2.01 -2.05 -8.01
C TYR A 597 -1.43 -3.36 -8.50
N PHE A 598 -0.10 -3.42 -8.61
CA PHE A 598 0.63 -4.65 -8.83
C PHE A 598 0.88 -5.39 -7.51
N ASP A 599 1.06 -6.70 -7.59
CA ASP A 599 1.52 -7.51 -6.46
C ASP A 599 2.98 -7.18 -6.07
N ASP A 600 3.50 -7.88 -5.07
CA ASP A 600 4.86 -7.68 -4.57
C ASP A 600 5.94 -8.03 -5.62
N LEU A 601 5.59 -8.72 -6.71
CA LEU A 601 6.49 -9.05 -7.82
C LEU A 601 6.23 -8.17 -9.05
N TRP A 602 5.51 -7.06 -8.89
CA TRP A 602 5.15 -6.12 -9.95
C TRP A 602 4.31 -6.74 -11.08
N ARG A 603 3.52 -7.79 -10.76
CA ARG A 603 2.60 -8.45 -11.70
C ARG A 603 1.17 -7.96 -11.49
N VAL A 604 0.39 -8.00 -12.56
CA VAL A 604 -1.05 -7.71 -12.51
C VAL A 604 -1.74 -8.78 -11.67
N ARG A 605 -2.45 -8.35 -10.63
CA ARG A 605 -3.34 -9.18 -9.82
C ARG A 605 -4.68 -8.45 -9.67
N ARG A 606 -5.60 -8.71 -10.60
CA ARG A 606 -6.93 -8.05 -10.68
C ARG A 606 -7.77 -8.30 -9.42
N GLU A 607 -7.53 -9.40 -8.72
CA GLU A 607 -8.18 -9.77 -7.47
C GLU A 607 -7.88 -8.79 -6.33
N LEU A 608 -6.78 -8.03 -6.35
CA LEU A 608 -6.31 -7.27 -5.17
C LEU A 608 -7.37 -6.32 -4.59
N ASP A 609 -8.02 -5.53 -5.44
CA ASP A 609 -9.05 -4.58 -4.98
C ASP A 609 -10.29 -5.32 -4.45
N LEU A 610 -10.65 -6.44 -5.06
CA LEU A 610 -11.75 -7.29 -4.64
C LEU A 610 -11.45 -8.00 -3.31
N ASP A 611 -10.25 -8.58 -3.18
CA ASP A 611 -9.77 -9.20 -1.95
C ASP A 611 -9.72 -8.18 -0.81
N ARG A 612 -9.22 -6.96 -1.06
CA ARG A 612 -9.25 -5.87 -0.09
C ARG A 612 -10.69 -5.55 0.34
N ALA A 613 -11.59 -5.35 -0.62
CA ALA A 613 -12.98 -5.01 -0.34
C ALA A 613 -13.74 -6.11 0.42
N LEU A 614 -13.48 -7.38 0.14
CA LEU A 614 -14.09 -8.51 0.84
C LEU A 614 -13.58 -8.66 2.28
N ASN A 615 -12.31 -8.32 2.51
CA ASN A 615 -11.68 -8.38 3.83
C ASN A 615 -12.08 -7.18 4.71
N ASP A 616 -12.00 -5.94 4.19
CA ASP A 616 -12.28 -4.71 4.94
C ASP A 616 -13.78 -4.42 5.06
N LYS A 617 -14.57 -4.85 4.07
CA LYS A 617 -16.01 -4.55 3.90
C LYS A 617 -16.35 -3.07 4.17
N PRO A 618 -15.78 -2.13 3.39
CA PRO A 618 -16.00 -0.71 3.61
C PRO A 618 -17.49 -0.34 3.58
N GLU A 619 -17.90 0.54 4.49
CA GLU A 619 -19.28 1.01 4.54
C GLU A 619 -19.71 1.67 3.22
N GLY A 620 -20.91 1.33 2.75
CA GLY A 620 -21.49 1.89 1.52
C GLY A 620 -20.94 1.30 0.21
N LEU A 621 -19.92 0.43 0.26
CA LEU A 621 -19.35 -0.18 -0.93
C LEU A 621 -20.29 -1.25 -1.52
N ARG A 622 -20.48 -1.23 -2.84
CA ARG A 622 -21.25 -2.25 -3.57
C ARG A 622 -20.33 -3.20 -4.34
N PHE A 623 -20.70 -4.48 -4.39
CA PHE A 623 -20.11 -5.44 -5.33
C PHE A 623 -21.02 -5.53 -6.55
N VAL A 624 -20.48 -5.29 -7.74
CA VAL A 624 -21.20 -5.33 -9.01
C VAL A 624 -20.62 -6.38 -9.93
N HIS A 625 -21.44 -6.98 -10.78
CA HIS A 625 -21.05 -7.99 -11.75
C HIS A 625 -21.90 -7.88 -13.02
N ILE A 626 -21.46 -8.58 -14.07
CA ILE A 626 -22.17 -8.67 -15.34
C ILE A 626 -23.21 -9.79 -15.27
N ASP A 627 -24.47 -9.39 -15.36
CA ASP A 627 -25.63 -10.30 -15.42
C ASP A 627 -25.78 -10.88 -16.83
N GLU A 628 -25.57 -10.06 -17.87
CA GLU A 628 -25.81 -10.47 -19.25
C GLU A 628 -24.96 -9.68 -20.25
N VAL A 629 -24.55 -10.34 -21.34
CA VAL A 629 -23.93 -9.72 -22.52
C VAL A 629 -24.63 -10.23 -23.76
N ARG A 630 -25.08 -9.34 -24.65
CA ARG A 630 -25.77 -9.66 -25.90
C ARG A 630 -25.02 -9.08 -27.08
N ALA A 631 -24.55 -9.93 -27.98
CA ALA A 631 -23.97 -9.50 -29.25
C ALA A 631 -25.07 -9.33 -30.32
N SER A 632 -24.89 -8.36 -31.22
CA SER A 632 -25.76 -8.10 -32.37
C SER A 632 -24.90 -7.74 -33.59
N ALA A 633 -25.51 -7.70 -34.78
CA ALA A 633 -24.79 -7.31 -36.00
C ALA A 633 -24.22 -5.88 -35.94
N ASP A 634 -24.87 -4.99 -35.18
CA ASP A 634 -24.52 -3.57 -35.10
C ASP A 634 -23.69 -3.21 -33.85
N GLY A 635 -23.40 -4.18 -32.98
CA GLY A 635 -22.71 -3.93 -31.71
C GLY A 635 -23.04 -4.92 -30.61
N ALA A 636 -22.92 -4.51 -29.36
CA ALA A 636 -23.19 -5.36 -28.20
C ALA A 636 -23.81 -4.57 -27.03
N GLU A 637 -24.54 -5.28 -26.20
CA GLU A 637 -25.16 -4.77 -24.98
C GLU A 637 -24.63 -5.53 -23.77
N ALA A 638 -24.46 -4.86 -22.64
CA ALA A 638 -24.09 -5.50 -21.38
C ALA A 638 -24.95 -4.97 -20.24
N ARG A 639 -25.27 -5.82 -19.27
CA ARG A 639 -26.03 -5.47 -18.08
C ARG A 639 -25.20 -5.66 -16.82
N VAL A 640 -25.09 -4.60 -16.02
CA VAL A 640 -24.38 -4.61 -14.73
C VAL A 640 -25.40 -4.53 -13.60
N VAL A 641 -25.27 -5.43 -12.63
CA VAL A 641 -26.13 -5.49 -11.43
C VAL A 641 -25.27 -5.65 -10.16
N ASP A 642 -25.84 -5.31 -9.01
CA ASP A 642 -25.23 -5.64 -7.72
C ASP A 642 -25.47 -7.11 -7.31
N ALA A 643 -24.91 -7.54 -6.19
CA ALA A 643 -25.08 -8.89 -5.66
C ALA A 643 -26.54 -9.31 -5.40
N ALA A 644 -27.49 -8.37 -5.31
CA ALA A 644 -28.92 -8.63 -5.15
C ALA A 644 -29.68 -8.61 -6.50
N GLY A 645 -28.98 -8.45 -7.62
CA GLY A 645 -29.56 -8.34 -8.96
C GLY A 645 -30.15 -6.95 -9.25
N LYS A 646 -29.90 -5.94 -8.42
CA LYS A 646 -30.36 -4.58 -8.68
C LYS A 646 -29.47 -3.91 -9.71
N PRO A 647 -30.03 -3.20 -10.71
CA PRO A 647 -29.27 -2.44 -11.69
C PRO A 647 -28.20 -1.51 -11.09
N ALA A 648 -27.00 -1.56 -11.66
CA ALA A 648 -25.93 -0.62 -11.36
C ALA A 648 -25.86 0.45 -12.47
N ARG A 649 -26.31 1.67 -12.16
CA ARG A 649 -26.17 2.85 -13.05
C ARG A 649 -24.73 3.40 -13.05
N ASP A 650 -24.39 4.12 -14.11
CA ASP A 650 -23.11 4.85 -14.28
C ASP A 650 -21.86 3.96 -14.18
N ALA A 651 -22.01 2.64 -14.37
CA ALA A 651 -20.89 1.73 -14.50
C ALA A 651 -20.29 1.88 -15.90
N ARG A 652 -18.97 2.09 -15.96
CA ARG A 652 -18.20 2.14 -17.21
C ARG A 652 -17.89 0.73 -17.64
N VAL A 653 -18.40 0.35 -18.80
CA VAL A 653 -18.19 -0.99 -19.36
C VAL A 653 -17.43 -0.83 -20.67
N THR A 654 -16.35 -1.58 -20.82
CA THR A 654 -15.62 -1.68 -22.08
C THR A 654 -15.80 -3.06 -22.68
N LEU A 655 -16.23 -3.10 -23.94
CA LEU A 655 -16.30 -4.30 -24.77
C LEU A 655 -15.30 -4.21 -25.92
N THR A 656 -14.71 -5.35 -26.29
CA THR A 656 -13.69 -5.42 -27.34
C THR A 656 -14.02 -6.46 -28.38
N TRP A 657 -13.91 -6.08 -29.65
CA TRP A 657 -13.95 -6.94 -30.82
C TRP A 657 -12.51 -7.22 -31.27
N GLU A 658 -11.90 -8.25 -30.69
CA GLU A 658 -10.45 -8.49 -30.82
C GLU A 658 -10.00 -8.67 -32.26
N ARG A 659 -10.76 -9.42 -33.05
CA ARG A 659 -10.46 -9.65 -34.48
C ARG A 659 -10.51 -8.36 -35.29
N ALA A 660 -11.40 -7.44 -34.93
CA ALA A 660 -11.50 -6.13 -35.55
C ALA A 660 -10.52 -5.11 -34.98
N ARG A 661 -9.77 -5.45 -33.91
CA ARG A 661 -8.94 -4.54 -33.11
C ARG A 661 -9.70 -3.27 -32.77
N TYR A 662 -10.86 -3.43 -32.15
CA TYR A 662 -11.77 -2.33 -31.84
C TYR A 662 -12.33 -2.48 -30.42
N SER A 663 -12.18 -1.45 -29.60
CA SER A 663 -12.79 -1.39 -28.27
C SER A 663 -13.75 -0.21 -28.19
N ARG A 664 -14.77 -0.33 -27.35
CA ARG A 664 -15.68 0.77 -27.07
C ARG A 664 -16.09 0.77 -25.61
N THR A 665 -16.20 1.95 -25.04
CA THR A 665 -16.67 2.16 -23.68
C THR A 665 -18.05 2.85 -23.70
N GLY A 666 -18.87 2.58 -22.67
CA GLY A 666 -20.06 3.37 -22.39
C GLY A 666 -20.48 3.24 -20.92
N LEU A 667 -21.53 3.98 -20.57
CA LEU A 667 -22.11 4.01 -19.22
C LEU A 667 -23.43 3.25 -19.19
N THR A 668 -23.66 2.52 -18.10
CA THR A 668 -24.97 1.89 -17.85
C THR A 668 -26.03 2.92 -17.45
N GLY A 669 -27.25 2.73 -17.96
CA GLY A 669 -28.43 3.50 -17.58
C GLY A 669 -29.03 3.09 -16.23
N GLU A 670 -30.19 3.65 -15.89
CA GLU A 670 -30.92 3.32 -14.64
C GLU A 670 -31.33 1.84 -14.55
N ASP A 671 -31.52 1.19 -15.69
CA ASP A 671 -31.85 -0.23 -15.83
C ASP A 671 -30.62 -1.16 -15.81
N GLY A 672 -29.42 -0.57 -15.71
CA GLY A 672 -28.14 -1.27 -15.63
C GLY A 672 -27.61 -1.69 -16.99
N TRP A 673 -28.28 -1.34 -18.08
CA TRP A 673 -27.87 -1.69 -19.44
C TRP A 673 -27.00 -0.60 -20.06
N VAL A 674 -26.02 -1.05 -20.84
CA VAL A 674 -25.25 -0.21 -21.76
C VAL A 674 -25.29 -0.82 -23.15
N ARG A 675 -25.45 0.00 -24.19
CA ARG A 675 -25.42 -0.40 -25.59
C ARG A 675 -24.24 0.25 -26.31
N LEU A 676 -23.39 -0.57 -26.90
CA LEU A 676 -22.16 -0.16 -27.56
C LEU A 676 -22.21 -0.52 -29.03
N VAL A 677 -22.04 0.47 -29.90
CA VAL A 677 -22.02 0.25 -31.34
C VAL A 677 -20.69 -0.40 -31.73
N GLY A 678 -20.77 -1.51 -32.47
CA GLY A 678 -19.63 -2.30 -32.92
C GLY A 678 -18.93 -1.72 -34.15
N PRO A 679 -17.83 -2.34 -34.60
CA PRO A 679 -17.10 -1.88 -35.76
C PRO A 679 -17.89 -2.16 -37.05
N ARG A 680 -17.81 -1.23 -38.01
CA ARG A 680 -18.45 -1.36 -39.33
C ARG A 680 -17.67 -2.31 -40.25
N THR A 681 -17.58 -3.58 -39.87
CA THR A 681 -16.89 -4.63 -40.64
C THR A 681 -17.82 -5.83 -40.84
N PRO A 682 -17.78 -6.53 -42.00
CA PRO A 682 -18.71 -7.64 -42.30
C PRO A 682 -18.61 -8.84 -41.35
N ALA A 683 -17.48 -8.99 -40.64
CA ALA A 683 -17.23 -10.06 -39.68
C ALA A 683 -16.37 -9.52 -38.53
N PRO A 684 -16.99 -8.82 -37.55
CA PRO A 684 -16.26 -8.14 -36.48
C PRO A 684 -15.56 -9.13 -35.52
N GLY A 685 -15.96 -10.40 -35.56
CA GLY A 685 -15.48 -11.43 -34.64
C GLY A 685 -16.17 -11.32 -33.28
N PRO A 686 -15.75 -12.16 -32.32
CA PRO A 686 -16.33 -12.18 -30.98
C PRO A 686 -16.16 -10.85 -30.26
N VAL A 687 -17.15 -10.55 -29.42
CA VAL A 687 -17.08 -9.46 -28.46
C VAL A 687 -16.68 -10.02 -27.09
N THR A 688 -15.67 -9.45 -26.45
CA THR A 688 -15.22 -9.83 -25.09
C THR A 688 -15.46 -8.68 -24.12
N LEU A 689 -15.79 -9.01 -22.87
CA LEU A 689 -15.83 -8.05 -21.77
C LEU A 689 -14.39 -7.73 -21.37
N THR A 690 -13.98 -6.48 -21.56
CA THR A 690 -12.63 -6.03 -21.22
C THR A 690 -12.56 -5.52 -19.79
N SER A 691 -13.42 -4.58 -19.41
CA SER A 691 -13.42 -4.04 -18.04
C SER A 691 -14.77 -3.49 -17.61
N VAL A 692 -14.96 -3.45 -16.28
CA VAL A 692 -16.06 -2.78 -15.60
C VAL A 692 -15.46 -1.94 -14.48
N SER A 693 -15.78 -0.64 -14.46
CA SER A 693 -15.33 0.30 -13.44
C SER A 693 -16.49 1.20 -13.01
N ALA A 694 -16.72 1.33 -11.70
CA ALA A 694 -17.82 2.13 -11.17
C ALA A 694 -17.37 2.86 -9.89
N THR A 695 -17.78 4.12 -9.73
CA THR A 695 -17.56 4.86 -8.48
C THR A 695 -18.46 4.28 -7.39
N GLY A 696 -17.91 4.04 -6.19
CA GLY A 696 -18.64 3.44 -5.07
C GLY A 696 -18.95 1.95 -5.25
N ALA A 697 -18.23 1.26 -6.13
CA ALA A 697 -18.40 -0.17 -6.39
C ALA A 697 -17.09 -0.87 -6.79
N VAL A 698 -17.01 -2.18 -6.52
CA VAL A 698 -15.96 -3.08 -7.04
C VAL A 698 -16.58 -4.09 -7.98
N HIS A 699 -15.92 -4.35 -9.11
CA HIS A 699 -16.30 -5.42 -10.01
C HIS A 699 -15.93 -6.79 -9.42
N ASP A 700 -16.92 -7.56 -8.98
CA ASP A 700 -16.76 -8.98 -8.65
C ASP A 700 -16.89 -9.82 -9.93
N PHE A 701 -15.82 -9.85 -10.72
CA PHE A 701 -15.76 -10.60 -11.98
C PHE A 701 -15.94 -12.11 -11.82
N ARG A 702 -15.86 -12.66 -10.60
CA ARG A 702 -16.11 -14.09 -10.33
C ARG A 702 -17.61 -14.40 -10.38
N ALA A 703 -18.46 -13.38 -10.22
CA ALA A 703 -19.91 -13.48 -10.29
C ALA A 703 -20.46 -13.19 -11.70
N ASP A 704 -19.62 -12.87 -12.69
CA ASP A 704 -20.07 -12.59 -14.07
C ASP A 704 -20.74 -13.83 -14.69
N VAL A 705 -22.02 -13.69 -15.08
CA VAL A 705 -22.85 -14.77 -15.60
C VAL A 705 -22.64 -14.99 -17.11
N ALA A 706 -22.27 -13.93 -17.84
CA ALA A 706 -22.09 -13.93 -19.28
C ALA A 706 -20.67 -13.51 -19.69
N THR A 707 -20.01 -14.32 -20.52
CA THR A 707 -18.84 -13.91 -21.32
C THR A 707 -19.17 -14.01 -22.81
N GLY A 708 -18.38 -13.31 -23.61
CA GLY A 708 -18.50 -13.11 -25.06
C GLY A 708 -18.90 -14.30 -25.93
N SER A 709 -19.41 -13.98 -27.13
CA SER A 709 -20.13 -14.92 -27.99
C SER A 709 -19.30 -15.92 -28.81
N ASP A 710 -17.96 -15.96 -28.76
CA ASP A 710 -17.17 -17.02 -29.43
C ASP A 710 -15.89 -17.41 -28.65
N ASP A 711 -16.01 -17.67 -27.35
CA ASP A 711 -15.00 -18.51 -26.71
C ASP A 711 -15.21 -19.97 -27.17
N ASP A 712 -14.13 -20.76 -27.21
CA ASP A 712 -14.14 -22.20 -27.44
C ASP A 712 -15.46 -22.87 -27.04
N ALA A 713 -15.97 -23.81 -27.86
CA ALA A 713 -17.23 -24.51 -27.59
C ALA A 713 -17.31 -25.06 -26.15
N LEU A 714 -16.15 -25.31 -25.52
CA LEU A 714 -16.00 -25.65 -24.12
C LEU A 714 -15.24 -24.56 -23.33
N ARG A 715 -15.91 -23.92 -22.37
CA ARG A 715 -15.28 -23.01 -21.39
C ARG A 715 -14.94 -23.76 -20.11
N ILE A 716 -13.74 -23.50 -19.57
CA ILE A 716 -13.28 -23.99 -18.27
C ILE A 716 -13.20 -22.79 -17.32
N THR A 717 -13.96 -22.81 -16.23
CA THR A 717 -13.88 -21.80 -15.16
C THR A 717 -13.33 -22.45 -13.90
N LEU A 718 -12.37 -21.80 -13.27
CA LEU A 718 -11.76 -22.22 -12.02
C LEU A 718 -12.30 -21.37 -10.89
N ALA A 719 -12.92 -21.99 -9.89
CA ALA A 719 -13.13 -21.32 -8.62
C ALA A 719 -11.78 -21.05 -7.94
N PRO A 720 -11.69 -20.01 -7.09
CA PRO A 720 -10.52 -19.82 -6.24
C PRO A 720 -10.22 -21.11 -5.46
N PRO A 721 -8.97 -21.62 -5.50
CA PRO A 721 -8.57 -22.78 -4.72
C PRO A 721 -8.87 -22.60 -3.23
N THR A 722 -9.47 -23.61 -2.63
CA THR A 722 -9.63 -23.67 -1.18
C THR A 722 -8.67 -24.71 -0.62
N ALA A 723 -7.76 -24.25 0.23
CA ALA A 723 -6.88 -25.14 0.96
C ALA A 723 -7.57 -25.70 2.22
N GLY A 724 -7.21 -26.92 2.59
CA GLY A 724 -7.65 -27.55 3.82
C GLY A 724 -6.79 -28.75 4.16
N LEU A 725 -7.19 -29.44 5.22
CA LEU A 725 -6.64 -30.74 5.57
C LEU A 725 -7.62 -31.84 5.15
N ASP A 726 -7.11 -32.96 4.67
CA ASP A 726 -7.89 -34.17 4.48
C ASP A 726 -8.12 -34.93 5.79
N ALA A 727 -8.81 -36.07 5.73
CA ALA A 727 -9.11 -36.89 6.91
C ALA A 727 -7.86 -37.49 7.59
N THR A 728 -6.72 -37.53 6.89
CA THR A 728 -5.43 -38.00 7.40
C THR A 728 -4.56 -36.86 7.92
N GLY A 729 -5.02 -35.62 7.80
CA GLY A 729 -4.26 -34.42 8.17
C GLY A 729 -3.30 -33.95 7.07
N LEU A 730 -3.36 -34.50 5.86
CA LEU A 730 -2.55 -34.02 4.74
C LEU A 730 -3.15 -32.74 4.17
N CYS A 731 -2.29 -31.78 3.80
CA CYS A 731 -2.73 -30.63 3.04
C CYS A 731 -3.35 -31.07 1.70
N ARG A 732 -4.55 -30.57 1.44
CA ARG A 732 -5.22 -30.68 0.15
C ARG A 732 -5.64 -29.30 -0.31
N HIS A 733 -5.59 -29.09 -1.62
CA HIS A 733 -6.21 -27.94 -2.24
C HIS A 733 -7.35 -28.41 -3.13
N SER A 734 -8.55 -27.96 -2.82
CA SER A 734 -9.74 -28.24 -3.62
C SER A 734 -9.96 -27.10 -4.61
N VAL A 735 -10.16 -27.46 -5.87
CA VAL A 735 -10.55 -26.52 -6.91
C VAL A 735 -11.85 -27.01 -7.53
N ALA A 736 -12.90 -26.20 -7.45
CA ALA A 736 -14.10 -26.42 -8.24
C ALA A 736 -13.84 -25.94 -9.67
N VAL A 737 -14.09 -26.82 -10.63
CA VAL A 737 -13.92 -26.58 -12.06
C VAL A 737 -15.29 -26.67 -12.70
N THR A 738 -15.75 -25.59 -13.29
CA THR A 738 -16.98 -25.57 -14.07
C THR A 738 -16.64 -25.68 -15.55
N LEU A 739 -17.12 -26.74 -16.18
CA LEU A 739 -17.09 -26.93 -17.62
C LEU A 739 -18.44 -26.50 -18.18
N HIS A 740 -18.44 -25.60 -19.15
CA HIS A 740 -19.66 -25.14 -19.82
C HIS A 740 -19.52 -25.31 -21.32
N ASN A 741 -20.44 -26.07 -21.92
CA ASN A 741 -20.53 -26.18 -23.37
C ASN A 741 -21.37 -25.01 -23.93
N HIS A 742 -20.68 -24.01 -24.49
CA HIS A 742 -21.28 -22.88 -25.19
C HIS A 742 -21.44 -23.12 -26.70
N GLY A 743 -20.96 -24.26 -27.21
CA GLY A 743 -21.02 -24.60 -28.63
C GLY A 743 -22.41 -25.06 -29.10
N SER A 744 -22.56 -25.19 -30.42
CA SER A 744 -23.81 -25.60 -31.07
C SER A 744 -24.03 -27.12 -31.15
N VAL A 745 -23.12 -27.93 -30.59
CA VAL A 745 -23.21 -29.40 -30.57
C VAL A 745 -22.79 -29.94 -29.20
N ALA A 746 -23.22 -31.15 -28.87
CA ALA A 746 -22.74 -31.83 -27.66
C ALA A 746 -21.22 -32.08 -27.73
N THR A 747 -20.52 -31.90 -26.63
CA THR A 747 -19.06 -32.02 -26.55
C THR A 747 -18.67 -33.14 -25.60
N VAL A 748 -17.80 -34.03 -26.06
CA VAL A 748 -17.17 -35.08 -25.26
C VAL A 748 -15.66 -34.87 -25.31
N GLY A 749 -15.01 -35.01 -24.17
CA GLY A 749 -13.58 -34.82 -24.04
C GLY A 749 -13.04 -35.21 -22.67
N SER A 750 -11.74 -34.96 -22.50
CA SER A 750 -11.03 -35.21 -21.26
C SER A 750 -10.45 -33.92 -20.67
N LEU A 751 -10.43 -33.82 -19.35
CA LEU A 751 -9.85 -32.73 -18.57
C LEU A 751 -8.67 -33.28 -17.78
N THR A 752 -7.48 -32.73 -17.99
CA THR A 752 -6.24 -33.12 -17.33
C THR A 752 -5.65 -31.93 -16.58
N PRO A 753 -5.66 -31.95 -15.23
CA PRO A 753 -4.92 -30.98 -14.45
C PRO A 753 -3.40 -31.19 -14.54
N ASN A 754 -2.66 -30.10 -14.43
CA ASN A 754 -1.20 -30.06 -14.41
C ASN A 754 -0.75 -28.99 -13.40
N ALA A 755 0.17 -29.37 -12.53
CA ALA A 755 0.88 -28.46 -11.64
C ALA A 755 2.38 -28.81 -11.70
N PRO A 756 3.28 -27.82 -11.53
CA PRO A 756 4.72 -28.06 -11.52
C PRO A 756 5.17 -29.01 -10.40
N ILE A 757 4.33 -29.18 -9.37
CA ILE A 757 4.55 -30.02 -8.20
C ILE A 757 3.22 -30.67 -7.76
N GLY A 758 3.33 -31.72 -6.95
CA GLY A 758 2.18 -32.45 -6.37
C GLY A 758 1.46 -33.38 -7.34
N ARG A 759 0.36 -33.97 -6.87
CA ARG A 759 -0.51 -34.85 -7.64
C ARG A 759 -1.95 -34.35 -7.60
N TRP A 760 -2.67 -34.56 -8.70
CA TRP A 760 -4.10 -34.27 -8.80
C TRP A 760 -4.93 -35.55 -8.73
N GLU A 761 -6.07 -35.47 -8.05
CA GLU A 761 -7.05 -36.53 -7.94
C GLU A 761 -8.46 -35.99 -8.26
N PRO A 762 -9.13 -36.54 -9.29
CA PRO A 762 -8.57 -37.46 -10.28
C PRO A 762 -7.51 -36.77 -11.16
N GLY A 763 -6.48 -37.52 -11.59
CA GLY A 763 -5.41 -36.99 -12.45
C GLY A 763 -5.86 -36.71 -13.89
N SER A 764 -7.01 -37.23 -14.30
CA SER A 764 -7.73 -36.89 -15.52
C SER A 764 -9.19 -37.31 -15.36
N MET A 765 -10.11 -36.65 -16.05
CA MET A 765 -11.52 -37.05 -16.09
C MET A 765 -12.11 -36.91 -17.49
N GLU A 766 -13.05 -37.78 -17.84
CA GLU A 766 -13.86 -37.63 -19.05
C GLU A 766 -15.12 -36.83 -18.73
N PHE A 767 -15.60 -36.02 -19.67
CA PHE A 767 -16.87 -35.30 -19.57
C PHE A 767 -17.68 -35.44 -20.85
N SER A 768 -19.00 -35.30 -20.71
CA SER A 768 -19.96 -35.22 -21.82
C SER A 768 -20.98 -34.15 -21.50
N LEU A 769 -21.06 -33.10 -22.34
CA LEU A 769 -21.91 -31.95 -22.12
C LEU A 769 -22.81 -31.71 -23.33
N GLY A 770 -24.13 -31.67 -23.10
CA GLY A 770 -25.09 -31.18 -24.10
C GLY A 770 -24.89 -29.68 -24.39
N VAL A 771 -25.54 -29.20 -25.45
CA VAL A 771 -25.53 -27.77 -25.82
C VAL A 771 -26.08 -26.92 -24.65
N GLY A 772 -25.31 -25.93 -24.21
CA GLY A 772 -25.64 -25.06 -23.07
C GLY A 772 -25.54 -25.74 -21.69
N ALA A 773 -25.07 -26.98 -21.61
CA ALA A 773 -24.97 -27.71 -20.34
C ALA A 773 -23.71 -27.28 -19.55
N LYS A 774 -23.90 -27.08 -18.25
CA LYS A 774 -22.82 -26.85 -17.27
C LYS A 774 -22.66 -28.07 -16.39
N THR A 775 -21.42 -28.47 -16.13
CA THR A 775 -21.09 -29.40 -15.06
C THR A 775 -20.00 -28.80 -14.19
N THR A 776 -20.05 -29.09 -12.89
CA THR A 776 -18.99 -28.70 -11.96
C THR A 776 -18.39 -29.94 -11.35
N VAL A 777 -17.07 -30.01 -11.39
CA VAL A 777 -16.27 -31.11 -10.87
C VAL A 777 -15.29 -30.56 -9.86
N SER A 778 -15.04 -31.30 -8.78
CA SER A 778 -14.02 -30.92 -7.81
C SER A 778 -12.74 -31.70 -8.09
N LEU A 779 -11.65 -30.97 -8.31
CA LEU A 779 -10.31 -31.54 -8.39
C LEU A 779 -9.60 -31.30 -7.06
N GLN A 780 -8.88 -32.31 -6.59
CA GLN A 780 -8.09 -32.23 -5.37
C GLN A 780 -6.62 -32.31 -5.75
N TRP A 781 -5.84 -31.33 -5.30
CA TRP A 781 -4.39 -31.37 -5.41
C TRP A 781 -3.77 -31.71 -4.05
N TYR A 782 -2.75 -32.55 -4.07
CA TYR A 782 -1.98 -32.97 -2.91
C TYR A 782 -0.48 -32.74 -3.14
N PRO A 783 0.30 -32.38 -2.09
CA PRO A 783 1.75 -32.36 -2.16
C PRO A 783 2.30 -33.77 -2.47
N THR A 784 3.47 -33.86 -3.11
CA THR A 784 4.14 -35.14 -3.42
C THR A 784 4.61 -35.86 -2.17
N ASP A 785 4.65 -37.21 -2.21
CA ASP A 785 5.06 -38.03 -1.06
C ASP A 785 6.56 -37.93 -0.72
N ASP A 786 7.40 -37.49 -1.68
CA ASP A 786 8.88 -37.62 -1.61
C ASP A 786 9.63 -36.35 -1.19
N GLY A 787 8.96 -35.32 -0.65
CA GLY A 787 9.67 -34.13 -0.15
C GLY A 787 8.77 -32.99 0.33
N ALA A 788 9.35 -32.07 1.12
CA ALA A 788 8.68 -30.83 1.51
C ALA A 788 8.47 -29.95 0.28
N VAL A 789 7.22 -29.69 -0.08
CA VAL A 789 6.88 -28.65 -1.06
C VAL A 789 7.29 -27.29 -0.48
N PRO A 790 8.11 -26.47 -1.16
CA PRO A 790 8.41 -25.13 -0.67
C PRO A 790 7.15 -24.27 -0.54
N SER A 791 7.15 -23.32 0.40
CA SER A 791 6.09 -22.32 0.43
C SER A 791 6.23 -21.38 -0.76
N GLY A 792 5.12 -21.06 -1.41
CA GLY A 792 5.15 -20.15 -2.54
C GLY A 792 3.85 -20.15 -3.32
N GLU A 793 3.72 -19.19 -4.22
CA GLU A 793 2.62 -19.20 -5.18
C GLU A 793 2.95 -20.14 -6.35
N TYR A 794 2.07 -21.10 -6.59
CA TYR A 794 2.20 -22.07 -7.68
C TYR A 794 1.10 -21.89 -8.70
N GLN A 795 1.51 -21.91 -9.97
CA GLN A 795 0.60 -21.89 -11.10
C GLN A 795 0.04 -23.31 -11.35
N TRP A 796 -1.28 -23.43 -11.40
CA TRP A 796 -1.98 -24.65 -11.76
C TRP A 796 -2.70 -24.47 -13.09
N ARG A 797 -2.50 -25.41 -14.00
CA ARG A 797 -3.09 -25.40 -15.34
C ARG A 797 -4.03 -26.57 -15.51
N LEU A 798 -5.26 -26.32 -15.93
CA LEU A 798 -6.16 -27.34 -16.45
C LEU A 798 -6.11 -27.32 -17.97
N ASN A 799 -6.01 -28.48 -18.59
CA ASN A 799 -6.09 -28.63 -20.03
C ASN A 799 -7.24 -29.57 -20.37
N ALA A 800 -8.23 -29.11 -21.12
CA ALA A 800 -9.26 -29.95 -21.70
C ALA A 800 -8.93 -30.25 -23.17
N ARG A 801 -9.10 -31.50 -23.58
CA ARG A 801 -9.04 -31.95 -24.97
C ARG A 801 -10.40 -32.50 -25.35
N TYR A 802 -10.97 -32.01 -26.45
CA TYR A 802 -12.31 -32.41 -26.88
C TYR A 802 -12.41 -32.51 -28.42
N ARG A 803 -13.55 -32.96 -28.94
CA ARG A 803 -13.82 -32.92 -30.39
C ARG A 803 -14.77 -31.78 -30.74
N THR A 804 -14.38 -30.99 -31.72
CA THR A 804 -15.18 -29.89 -32.29
C THR A 804 -16.25 -30.43 -33.25
N PRO A 805 -17.26 -29.61 -33.64
CA PRO A 805 -18.37 -30.05 -34.50
C PRO A 805 -17.95 -30.67 -35.85
N ASP A 806 -16.80 -30.27 -36.40
CA ASP A 806 -16.26 -30.76 -37.67
C ASP A 806 -15.29 -31.96 -37.50
N GLY A 807 -15.21 -32.51 -36.29
CA GLY A 807 -14.39 -33.68 -35.95
C GLY A 807 -12.92 -33.38 -35.65
N ARG A 808 -12.50 -32.10 -35.67
CA ARG A 808 -11.12 -31.70 -35.31
C ARG A 808 -10.89 -31.74 -33.80
N PRO A 809 -9.65 -32.00 -33.34
CA PRO A 809 -9.30 -31.89 -31.93
C PRO A 809 -9.39 -30.42 -31.48
N GLY A 810 -10.17 -30.16 -30.45
CA GLY A 810 -10.25 -28.89 -29.71
C GLY A 810 -9.44 -28.96 -28.42
N HIS A 811 -8.93 -27.82 -27.99
CA HIS A 811 -8.15 -27.68 -26.77
C HIS A 811 -8.55 -26.41 -26.03
N ALA A 812 -8.94 -26.54 -24.76
CA ALA A 812 -9.19 -25.40 -23.87
C ALA A 812 -8.26 -25.51 -22.66
N ALA A 813 -7.81 -24.39 -22.12
CA ALA A 813 -7.02 -24.39 -20.89
C ALA A 813 -7.45 -23.27 -19.94
N ALA A 814 -7.32 -23.53 -18.65
CA ALA A 814 -7.52 -22.53 -17.60
C ALA A 814 -6.33 -22.55 -16.64
N LEU A 815 -6.01 -21.39 -16.09
CA LEU A 815 -4.92 -21.19 -15.16
C LEU A 815 -5.46 -20.60 -13.86
N THR A 816 -4.92 -21.06 -12.74
CA THR A 816 -5.14 -20.46 -11.43
C THR A 816 -3.85 -20.48 -10.65
N TYR A 817 -3.77 -19.65 -9.62
CA TYR A 817 -2.61 -19.58 -8.74
C TYR A 817 -3.11 -19.90 -7.33
N SER A 818 -2.35 -20.73 -6.62
CA SER A 818 -2.57 -20.97 -5.21
C SER A 818 -1.25 -20.81 -4.49
N HIS A 819 -1.28 -20.11 -3.36
CA HIS A 819 -0.20 -20.24 -2.41
C HIS A 819 -0.26 -21.67 -1.85
N VAL A 820 0.82 -22.42 -2.01
CA VAL A 820 1.02 -23.69 -1.32
C VAL A 820 2.01 -23.41 -0.21
N SER A 821 1.66 -23.87 0.97
CA SER A 821 2.48 -23.73 2.15
C SER A 821 3.30 -25.00 2.37
N ARG A 822 4.46 -24.88 3.01
CA ARG A 822 5.33 -26.01 3.31
C ARG A 822 4.55 -27.10 4.04
N CYS A 823 4.41 -28.24 3.38
CA CYS A 823 3.68 -29.40 3.87
C CYS A 823 4.61 -30.61 3.71
N GLY A 824 5.03 -31.19 4.82
CA GLY A 824 5.83 -32.41 4.87
C GLY A 824 5.30 -33.36 5.93
N ARG A 825 5.49 -34.66 5.74
CA ARG A 825 5.29 -35.68 6.78
C ARG A 825 6.53 -35.71 7.66
N GLU A 826 6.70 -34.69 8.50
CA GLU A 826 7.64 -34.80 9.62
C GLU A 826 7.12 -35.87 10.59
N PRO A 827 8.00 -36.67 11.23
CA PRO A 827 7.58 -37.78 12.07
C PRO A 827 6.85 -37.33 13.34
N LEU A 828 7.06 -36.09 13.79
CA LEU A 828 6.30 -35.51 14.89
C LEU A 828 5.19 -34.59 14.36
N SER A 829 4.10 -34.51 15.11
CA SER A 829 3.01 -33.55 14.87
C SER A 829 2.39 -33.12 16.19
N ILE A 830 1.78 -31.95 16.21
CA ILE A 830 0.98 -31.48 17.35
C ILE A 830 -0.52 -31.71 17.10
N GLY A 831 -1.22 -32.22 18.12
CA GLY A 831 -2.68 -32.27 18.18
C GLY A 831 -3.28 -30.95 18.66
N GLU A 832 -4.53 -30.97 19.11
CA GLU A 832 -5.16 -29.74 19.63
C GLU A 832 -4.48 -29.29 20.94
N ALA A 833 -4.13 -28.01 21.01
CA ALA A 833 -3.75 -27.37 22.26
C ALA A 833 -5.02 -27.03 23.03
N THR A 834 -5.02 -27.31 24.34
CA THR A 834 -6.18 -27.13 25.21
C THR A 834 -5.83 -26.18 26.34
N VAL A 835 -6.74 -25.25 26.59
CA VAL A 835 -6.70 -24.30 27.68
C VAL A 835 -8.15 -23.95 28.01
N ALA A 836 -8.47 -23.83 29.30
CA ALA A 836 -9.80 -23.42 29.74
C ALA A 836 -9.81 -21.93 30.06
N ASP A 837 -10.99 -21.32 29.97
CA ASP A 837 -11.21 -19.99 30.53
C ASP A 837 -10.83 -19.97 32.02
N ALA A 838 -10.17 -18.91 32.45
CA ALA A 838 -9.62 -18.79 33.79
C ALA A 838 -10.11 -17.52 34.49
N PRO A 839 -10.26 -17.53 35.83
CA PRO A 839 -10.49 -16.30 36.56
C PRO A 839 -9.21 -15.45 36.60
N VAL A 840 -9.33 -14.12 36.77
CA VAL A 840 -8.20 -13.15 36.80
C VAL A 840 -7.05 -13.50 37.77
N ASP A 841 -7.34 -14.27 38.83
CA ASP A 841 -6.35 -14.74 39.82
C ASP A 841 -6.15 -16.27 39.81
N GLY A 842 -6.70 -16.96 38.80
CA GLY A 842 -6.63 -18.41 38.67
C GLY A 842 -5.39 -18.87 37.91
N PRO A 843 -4.90 -20.09 38.18
CA PRO A 843 -3.85 -20.68 37.36
C PRO A 843 -4.36 -20.95 35.95
N VAL A 844 -3.56 -20.59 34.94
CA VAL A 844 -3.84 -20.97 33.54
C VAL A 844 -3.03 -22.21 33.21
N THR A 845 -3.71 -23.31 32.88
CA THR A 845 -3.05 -24.54 32.46
C THR A 845 -3.26 -24.76 30.97
N VAL A 846 -2.16 -24.75 30.21
CA VAL A 846 -2.13 -25.05 28.79
C VAL A 846 -1.58 -26.46 28.61
N SER A 847 -2.24 -27.31 27.83
CA SER A 847 -1.73 -28.64 27.51
C SER A 847 -1.78 -28.91 26.01
N VAL A 848 -0.71 -29.50 25.48
CA VAL A 848 -0.62 -29.90 24.07
C VAL A 848 -0.25 -31.37 23.95
N THR A 849 -0.77 -32.04 22.93
CA THR A 849 -0.37 -33.42 22.63
C THR A 849 0.61 -33.44 21.46
N VAL A 850 1.78 -34.04 21.66
CA VAL A 850 2.77 -34.29 20.60
C VAL A 850 2.69 -35.76 20.21
N ARG A 851 2.45 -36.03 18.92
CA ARG A 851 2.34 -37.38 18.37
C ARG A 851 3.57 -37.71 17.53
N ASN A 852 3.99 -38.97 17.54
CA ASN A 852 5.03 -39.51 16.67
C ASN A 852 4.44 -40.60 15.77
N SER A 853 4.45 -40.38 14.47
CA SER A 853 3.95 -41.32 13.46
C SER A 853 5.04 -42.23 12.88
N ALA A 854 6.30 -42.05 13.26
CA ALA A 854 7.38 -42.96 12.88
C ALA A 854 7.53 -44.11 13.88
N GLU A 855 8.09 -45.23 13.44
CA GLU A 855 8.43 -46.36 14.31
C GLU A 855 9.59 -46.05 15.26
N ALA A 856 10.47 -45.12 14.87
CA ALA A 856 11.59 -44.69 15.69
C ALA A 856 11.16 -43.61 16.69
N GLN A 857 11.80 -43.59 17.86
CA GLN A 857 11.65 -42.51 18.83
C GLN A 857 12.13 -41.18 18.23
N ALA A 858 11.44 -40.09 18.56
CA ALA A 858 11.82 -38.75 18.16
C ALA A 858 11.83 -37.78 19.36
N GLN A 859 12.60 -36.70 19.23
CA GLN A 859 12.75 -35.67 20.25
C GLN A 859 12.47 -34.28 19.66
N ALA A 860 11.89 -33.40 20.46
CA ALA A 860 11.67 -32.00 20.12
C ALA A 860 11.71 -31.12 21.37
N THR A 861 11.91 -29.81 21.18
CA THR A 861 11.73 -28.82 22.24
C THR A 861 10.50 -27.99 21.91
N VAL A 862 9.49 -28.01 22.77
CA VAL A 862 8.27 -27.21 22.61
C VAL A 862 8.29 -26.03 23.57
N ARG A 863 7.82 -24.89 23.08
CA ARG A 863 7.67 -23.63 23.81
C ARG A 863 6.19 -23.27 23.86
N CYS A 864 5.79 -22.58 24.93
CA CYS A 864 4.44 -22.08 25.09
C CYS A 864 4.51 -20.60 25.45
N SER A 865 3.80 -19.77 24.70
CA SER A 865 3.62 -18.36 24.95
C SER A 865 2.14 -18.08 25.19
N ILE A 866 1.80 -17.21 26.13
CA ILE A 866 0.45 -16.69 26.30
C ILE A 866 0.50 -15.22 25.89
N ILE A 867 -0.33 -14.87 24.91
CA ILE A 867 -0.39 -13.52 24.35
C ILE A 867 -1.85 -13.08 24.24
N PRO A 868 -2.16 -11.78 24.19
CA PRO A 868 -3.55 -11.30 24.01
C PRO A 868 -4.14 -11.76 22.69
N ALA A 869 -5.45 -11.99 22.61
CA ALA A 869 -6.09 -12.38 21.37
C ALA A 869 -6.40 -11.16 20.49
N GLY A 870 -6.28 -11.34 19.17
CA GLY A 870 -6.55 -10.30 18.18
C GLY A 870 -5.40 -9.32 17.94
N ALA A 871 -5.63 -8.35 17.05
CA ALA A 871 -4.63 -7.37 16.60
C ALA A 871 -4.50 -6.14 17.52
N ARG A 872 -4.91 -6.24 18.79
CA ARG A 872 -4.69 -5.15 19.74
C ARG A 872 -3.22 -5.12 20.13
N VAL A 873 -2.62 -3.94 20.13
CA VAL A 873 -1.33 -3.71 20.75
C VAL A 873 -1.54 -3.71 22.25
N ALA A 874 -1.06 -4.78 22.86
CA ALA A 874 -1.09 -5.00 24.29
C ALA A 874 0.13 -4.40 24.97
N GLY A 875 -0.03 -4.02 26.24
CA GLY A 875 1.09 -3.62 27.08
C GLY A 875 2.01 -4.80 27.41
N ASP A 876 3.24 -4.48 27.81
CA ASP A 876 4.31 -5.46 28.05
C ASP A 876 3.95 -6.54 29.09
N ASP A 877 3.09 -6.19 30.05
CA ASP A 877 2.63 -7.06 31.13
C ASP A 877 1.63 -8.16 30.68
N GLU A 878 1.21 -8.18 29.41
CA GLU A 878 0.23 -9.16 28.91
C GLU A 878 0.88 -10.33 28.13
N TYR A 879 2.21 -10.30 27.93
CA TYR A 879 2.95 -11.37 27.28
C TYR A 879 3.65 -12.26 28.30
N HIS A 880 3.39 -13.56 28.25
CA HIS A 880 4.06 -14.53 29.12
C HIS A 880 4.72 -15.64 28.30
N TYR A 881 6.02 -15.82 28.51
CA TYR A 881 6.83 -16.84 27.84
C TYR A 881 7.18 -17.94 28.84
N LEU A 882 6.56 -19.11 28.68
CA LEU A 882 6.72 -20.21 29.63
C LEU A 882 7.97 -21.04 29.32
N GLU A 883 8.51 -21.68 30.35
CA GLU A 883 9.72 -22.50 30.24
C GLU A 883 9.64 -23.53 29.10
N PRO A 884 10.67 -23.63 28.24
CA PRO A 884 10.73 -24.63 27.18
C PRO A 884 10.77 -26.04 27.76
N LYS A 885 10.08 -26.98 27.10
CA LYS A 885 10.05 -28.39 27.51
C LYS A 885 10.63 -29.28 26.41
N GLY A 886 11.66 -30.04 26.76
CA GLY A 886 12.15 -31.15 25.95
C GLY A 886 11.17 -32.33 26.02
N VAL A 887 10.76 -32.84 24.87
CA VAL A 887 9.77 -33.92 24.75
C VAL A 887 10.40 -35.06 23.96
N THR A 888 10.33 -36.26 24.52
CA THR A 888 10.70 -37.50 23.85
C THR A 888 9.43 -38.29 23.60
N VAL A 889 9.10 -38.56 22.34
CA VAL A 889 7.89 -39.30 21.95
C VAL A 889 8.32 -40.65 21.37
N PRO A 890 7.96 -41.77 22.04
CA PRO A 890 8.21 -43.12 21.50
C PRO A 890 7.60 -43.28 20.11
N GLY A 891 8.14 -44.20 19.32
CA GLY A 891 7.59 -44.50 18.00
C GLY A 891 6.13 -44.93 18.07
N LEU A 892 5.33 -44.48 17.09
CA LEU A 892 3.88 -44.74 16.99
C LEU A 892 3.12 -44.41 18.29
N SER A 893 3.50 -43.34 18.98
CA SER A 893 2.94 -42.95 20.29
C SER A 893 2.63 -41.46 20.38
N GLN A 894 2.10 -41.02 21.52
CA GLN A 894 1.85 -39.61 21.81
C GLN A 894 2.12 -39.27 23.27
N VAL A 895 2.53 -38.04 23.55
CA VAL A 895 2.82 -37.52 24.89
C VAL A 895 2.11 -36.18 25.07
N THR A 896 1.49 -35.97 26.24
CA THR A 896 0.90 -34.68 26.61
C THR A 896 1.91 -33.85 27.39
N VAL A 897 2.03 -32.58 27.02
CA VAL A 897 2.96 -31.61 27.59
C VAL A 897 2.14 -30.48 28.21
N PRO A 898 2.11 -30.36 29.55
CA PRO A 898 1.38 -29.28 30.22
C PRO A 898 2.30 -28.11 30.58
N TRP A 899 1.78 -26.89 30.63
CA TRP A 899 2.37 -25.72 31.28
C TRP A 899 1.33 -25.10 32.22
N THR A 900 1.80 -24.49 33.30
CA THR A 900 0.94 -23.80 34.25
C THR A 900 1.54 -22.43 34.54
N LEU A 901 0.77 -21.37 34.22
CA LEU A 901 1.04 -20.01 34.66
C LEU A 901 0.37 -19.81 36.02
N ASP A 902 1.15 -19.42 37.03
CA ASP A 902 0.64 -19.17 38.37
C ASP A 902 0.04 -17.77 38.46
N GLY A 903 -1.30 -17.68 38.40
CA GLY A 903 -2.04 -16.42 38.45
C GLY A 903 -1.87 -15.61 39.73
N SER A 904 -1.24 -16.16 40.78
CA SER A 904 -0.90 -15.41 42.00
C SER A 904 0.39 -14.60 41.89
N ARG A 905 1.26 -14.92 40.92
CA ARG A 905 2.55 -14.26 40.69
C ARG A 905 2.58 -13.49 39.37
N ASP A 906 1.99 -14.07 38.33
CA ASP A 906 2.01 -13.57 36.96
C ASP A 906 0.57 -13.38 36.48
N ARG A 907 -0.01 -12.23 36.84
CA ARG A 907 -1.44 -11.97 36.73
C ARG A 907 -1.83 -11.55 35.30
N LEU A 908 -2.75 -12.27 34.68
CA LEU A 908 -3.35 -11.88 33.40
C LEU A 908 -4.55 -10.95 33.62
N PRO A 909 -4.60 -9.75 33.02
CA PRO A 909 -5.78 -8.91 33.02
C PRO A 909 -7.01 -9.59 32.42
N ILE A 910 -8.22 -9.12 32.77
CA ILE A 910 -9.46 -9.57 32.12
C ILE A 910 -9.40 -9.28 30.63
N GLY A 911 -9.63 -10.29 29.80
CA GLY A 911 -9.50 -10.18 28.36
C GLY A 911 -9.50 -11.51 27.64
N MET A 912 -9.35 -11.46 26.33
CA MET A 912 -9.18 -12.63 25.48
C MET A 912 -7.68 -12.85 25.25
N TYR A 913 -7.24 -14.10 25.29
CA TYR A 913 -5.85 -14.52 25.11
C TYR A 913 -5.76 -15.71 24.17
N GLU A 914 -4.55 -15.97 23.70
CA GLU A 914 -4.18 -17.12 22.89
C GLU A 914 -2.92 -17.75 23.47
N ALA A 915 -2.98 -19.06 23.73
CA ALA A 915 -1.81 -19.87 24.00
C ALA A 915 -1.20 -20.32 22.66
N VAL A 916 0.04 -19.91 22.40
CA VAL A 916 0.81 -20.22 21.20
C VAL A 916 1.89 -21.23 21.55
N ILE A 917 1.72 -22.45 21.06
CA ILE A 917 2.70 -23.52 21.18
C ILE A 917 3.51 -23.56 19.90
N SER A 918 4.83 -23.59 20.01
CA SER A 918 5.72 -23.69 18.86
C SER A 918 6.99 -24.47 19.17
N SER A 919 7.64 -24.98 18.12
CA SER A 919 9.00 -25.50 18.18
C SER A 919 9.80 -24.86 17.04
N PRO A 920 10.89 -24.13 17.33
CA PRO A 920 11.66 -23.43 16.30
C PRO A 920 12.18 -24.38 15.22
N GLY A 921 12.02 -24.02 13.95
CA GLY A 921 12.36 -24.84 12.79
C GLY A 921 11.41 -26.01 12.53
N ARG A 922 10.30 -26.13 13.29
CA ARG A 922 9.34 -27.24 13.24
C ARG A 922 7.89 -26.73 13.13
N PRO A 923 7.47 -26.26 11.94
CA PRO A 923 6.11 -25.77 11.71
C PRO A 923 5.01 -26.80 12.04
N ASP A 924 5.33 -28.08 11.87
CA ASP A 924 4.52 -29.26 12.24
C ASP A 924 4.18 -29.33 13.73
N LEU A 925 4.95 -28.60 14.55
CA LEU A 925 4.80 -28.49 15.99
C LEU A 925 4.36 -27.08 16.40
N THR A 926 3.37 -26.54 15.68
CA THR A 926 2.72 -25.26 16.02
C THR A 926 1.24 -25.46 16.30
N ALA A 927 0.74 -24.90 17.40
CA ALA A 927 -0.68 -24.83 17.70
C ALA A 927 -1.03 -23.52 18.39
N ARG A 928 -2.29 -23.11 18.24
CA ARG A 928 -2.87 -21.94 18.89
C ARG A 928 -4.17 -22.34 19.56
N ALA A 929 -4.40 -21.87 20.78
CA ALA A 929 -5.62 -22.14 21.52
C ALA A 929 -6.13 -20.87 22.23
N PRO A 930 -7.29 -20.32 21.82
CA PRO A 930 -7.86 -19.14 22.46
C PRO A 930 -8.49 -19.49 23.81
N PHE A 931 -8.48 -18.53 24.74
CA PHE A 931 -9.21 -18.61 26.01
C PHE A 931 -9.51 -17.21 26.54
N SER A 932 -10.38 -17.14 27.54
CA SER A 932 -10.80 -15.90 28.19
C SER A 932 -10.33 -15.87 29.63
N VAL A 933 -9.86 -14.70 30.06
CA VAL A 933 -9.68 -14.38 31.47
C VAL A 933 -10.84 -13.49 31.90
N VAL A 934 -11.60 -13.95 32.88
CA VAL A 934 -12.83 -13.29 33.35
C VAL A 934 -12.74 -12.93 34.82
N ASP A 935 -13.52 -11.95 35.27
CA ASP A 935 -13.73 -11.77 36.70
C ASP A 935 -14.47 -13.00 37.26
N ARG A 936 -14.28 -13.32 38.55
CA ARG A 936 -15.05 -14.42 39.15
C ARG A 936 -16.55 -14.11 39.01
N PRO A 937 -17.40 -15.07 38.61
CA PRO A 937 -18.84 -14.87 38.63
C PRO A 937 -19.37 -14.56 40.03
#